data_AF-A0A661N632-F1
#
_entry.id   AF-A0A661N632-F1
#
_cell.length_a   1.000
_cell.length_b   1.000
_cell.length_c   1.000
_cell.angle_alpha   90.00
_cell.angle_beta   90.00
_cell.angle_gamma   90.00
#
_symmetry.space_group_name_H-M   'P 1'
#
loop_
_entity.id
_entity.type
_entity.pdbx_description
1 polymer ?
#
loop_
_entity_poly.entity_id
_entity_poly.type
_entity_poly.pdbx_seq_one_letter_code
_entity_poly.pdbx_strand_id
1 'polypeptide(L)'
;MREKSVVIGLDVGSTTVKAVVVDPETKEILWNDYRRHHTKQAECVLDFLTEIRFAFADIESGGTRLFVTGSGAGPLAEPLGAKFVQEVNAVTLAVETLHPDVGSVIELGGQDAKIIIFKENKETGQKTASASMNDKCASGTGATIDKCFIKVGLPAEETAKLSFNADKLHHVAAKCGVFAETDIVNLVKTGIPSDEIMCSLADAIVMQNLSVLTRGNTLKHKVLLLGGPNTYLPFLQECWRKRIPETWDERGYDYPKDLPLDELIMVPENAELYAAYGAVMYGLHEAADVGMYSGLAALEHYTTEGRAARLGDAAGPPLVANREELTSFEEAYRIPKFDQATVAKGEVVRAVIGLDGGSTSSKAVLLGEGGEILFKAYSLSKGNPIQDAKELLAELRDKVQSQGGVLEILGFGATGYAADVLEECLNADVNIVETVAHMMSATHYFGDVDVICDIGGQDIKVLFMENGDIKSFKLSNQCSAGNGMLLQAMADQFNIPVTEYATTAFEASLAPKFSYGCAVFLDTDRVNFQKEGFAKEELLAGLAQVLPKNVWQYVVGVPRMASLGRKFVLQGGTQYNLAAVKAQVDYIKERVPDGEVFVHPHCGEAGAIGAAMETLRVVKRRGTSTFVGLDAAIDLEYTTRNDEST
;
A
#
# COMPACT_ATOMS: atom_id res chain seq x y z
N MET A 1 43.84 -7.01 -7.92
CA MET A 1 43.09 -8.22 -7.56
C MET A 1 43.70 -8.75 -6.26
N ARG A 2 42.92 -8.97 -5.21
CA ARG A 2 43.40 -9.33 -3.86
C ARG A 2 43.27 -10.85 -3.67
N GLU A 3 44.39 -11.55 -3.47
CA GLU A 3 44.49 -12.99 -3.14
C GLU A 3 44.20 -13.25 -1.64
N LYS A 4 42.98 -12.96 -1.16
CA LYS A 4 42.62 -13.16 0.27
C LYS A 4 41.41 -14.07 0.42
N SER A 5 41.45 -14.96 1.40
CA SER A 5 40.26 -15.68 1.88
C SER A 5 39.24 -14.65 2.39
N VAL A 6 38.02 -14.72 1.90
CA VAL A 6 36.93 -13.78 2.26
C VAL A 6 35.73 -14.53 2.81
N VAL A 7 34.92 -13.82 3.60
CA VAL A 7 33.64 -14.33 4.10
C VAL A 7 32.52 -13.41 3.62
N ILE A 8 31.43 -14.01 3.17
CA ILE A 8 30.28 -13.29 2.62
C ILE A 8 29.15 -13.31 3.64
N GLY A 9 28.53 -12.14 3.85
CA GLY A 9 27.30 -11.98 4.60
C GLY A 9 26.19 -11.47 3.71
N LEU A 10 25.02 -12.09 3.78
CA LEU A 10 23.81 -11.59 3.12
C LEU A 10 22.71 -11.33 4.15
N ASP A 11 22.02 -10.21 4.03
CA ASP A 11 20.74 -9.96 4.69
C ASP A 11 19.64 -9.91 3.62
N VAL A 12 18.85 -10.98 3.56
CA VAL A 12 17.72 -11.12 2.62
C VAL A 12 16.45 -10.67 3.35
N GLY A 13 16.23 -9.36 3.34
CA GLY A 13 15.08 -8.71 3.98
C GLY A 13 13.79 -8.82 3.16
N SER A 14 12.70 -8.26 3.70
CA SER A 14 11.37 -8.27 3.07
C SER A 14 11.21 -7.32 1.89
N THR A 15 12.06 -6.30 1.80
CA THR A 15 12.03 -5.26 0.75
C THR A 15 13.37 -5.12 0.04
N THR A 16 14.46 -5.51 0.69
CA THR A 16 15.83 -5.26 0.24
C THR A 16 16.70 -6.47 0.50
N VAL A 17 17.70 -6.69 -0.35
CA VAL A 17 18.82 -7.57 -0.06
C VAL A 17 20.05 -6.70 0.18
N LYS A 18 20.83 -7.01 1.21
CA LYS A 18 22.15 -6.43 1.44
C LYS A 18 23.20 -7.51 1.37
N ALA A 19 24.38 -7.15 0.87
CA ALA A 19 25.49 -8.06 0.76
C ALA A 19 26.78 -7.38 1.23
N VAL A 20 27.62 -8.12 1.95
CA VAL A 20 28.95 -7.69 2.38
C VAL A 20 29.97 -8.80 2.12
N VAL A 21 31.17 -8.40 1.70
CA VAL A 21 32.35 -9.27 1.64
C VAL A 21 33.35 -8.72 2.65
N VAL A 22 33.80 -9.58 3.56
CA VAL A 22 34.60 -9.18 4.72
C VAL A 22 35.91 -9.95 4.76
N ASP A 23 36.99 -9.26 5.13
CA ASP A 23 38.27 -9.87 5.45
C ASP A 23 38.17 -10.57 6.84
N PRO A 24 38.36 -11.89 6.95
CA PRO A 24 38.19 -12.61 8.22
C PRO A 24 39.24 -12.25 9.28
N GLU A 25 40.39 -11.70 8.89
CA GLU A 25 41.47 -11.31 9.81
C GLU A 25 41.27 -9.89 10.33
N THR A 26 41.09 -8.93 9.41
CA THR A 26 40.96 -7.50 9.77
C THR A 26 39.54 -7.12 10.14
N LYS A 27 38.54 -7.93 9.76
CA LYS A 27 37.10 -7.67 9.89
C LYS A 27 36.62 -6.45 9.10
N GLU A 28 37.42 -5.96 8.15
CA GLU A 28 37.07 -4.85 7.27
C GLU A 28 36.10 -5.30 6.18
N ILE A 29 35.13 -4.43 5.84
CA ILE A 29 34.25 -4.63 4.70
C ILE A 29 35.03 -4.27 3.43
N LEU A 30 35.26 -5.26 2.58
CA LEU A 30 36.01 -5.15 1.32
C LEU A 30 35.11 -4.76 0.15
N TRP A 31 33.85 -5.16 0.21
CA TRP A 31 32.82 -4.86 -0.77
C TRP A 31 31.46 -4.90 -0.08
N ASN A 32 30.54 -4.04 -0.50
CA ASN A 32 29.17 -4.09 -0.05
C ASN A 32 28.23 -3.50 -1.10
N ASP A 33 26.95 -3.86 -0.99
CA ASP A 33 25.88 -3.21 -1.72
C ASP A 33 24.52 -3.45 -1.02
N TYR A 34 23.56 -2.57 -1.31
CA TYR A 34 22.19 -2.54 -0.81
C TYR A 34 21.24 -2.34 -1.99
N ARG A 35 20.31 -3.28 -2.20
CA ARG A 35 19.35 -3.20 -3.31
C ARG A 35 17.94 -3.52 -2.86
N ARG A 36 16.97 -2.76 -3.37
CA ARG A 36 15.56 -3.17 -3.33
C ARG A 36 15.38 -4.34 -4.30
N HIS A 37 14.89 -5.47 -3.81
CA HIS A 37 14.78 -6.69 -4.63
C HIS A 37 13.50 -6.71 -5.48
N HIS A 38 12.56 -5.79 -5.27
CA HIS A 38 11.28 -5.73 -6.01
C HIS A 38 10.63 -7.12 -6.18
N THR A 39 10.48 -7.80 -5.04
CA THR A 39 9.88 -9.15 -4.92
C THR A 39 10.67 -10.30 -5.57
N LYS A 40 11.89 -10.05 -6.03
CA LYS A 40 12.81 -11.03 -6.64
C LYS A 40 14.00 -11.32 -5.74
N GLN A 41 13.73 -11.87 -4.54
CA GLN A 41 14.76 -12.06 -3.52
C GLN A 41 15.88 -12.99 -4.01
N ALA A 42 15.51 -14.14 -4.59
CA ALA A 42 16.47 -15.14 -5.07
C ALA A 42 17.30 -14.62 -6.24
N GLU A 43 16.67 -13.93 -7.20
CA GLU A 43 17.36 -13.33 -8.34
C GLU A 43 18.29 -12.20 -7.89
N CYS A 44 17.86 -11.35 -6.94
CA CYS A 44 18.71 -10.30 -6.39
C CYS A 44 19.94 -10.86 -5.65
N VAL A 45 19.78 -11.98 -4.94
CA VAL A 45 20.91 -12.71 -4.34
C VAL A 45 21.83 -13.31 -5.42
N LEU A 46 21.26 -13.86 -6.50
CA LEU A 46 22.02 -14.37 -7.63
C LEU A 46 22.86 -13.26 -8.29
N ASP A 47 22.28 -12.09 -8.51
CA ASP A 47 22.97 -10.92 -9.05
C ASP A 47 24.14 -10.49 -8.15
N PHE A 48 23.91 -10.38 -6.84
CA PHE A 48 24.98 -10.03 -5.89
C PHE A 48 26.12 -11.05 -5.89
N LEU A 49 25.81 -12.34 -5.80
CA LEU A 49 26.83 -13.38 -5.78
C LEU A 49 27.59 -13.47 -7.12
N THR A 50 26.93 -13.15 -8.22
CA THR A 50 27.56 -13.03 -9.54
C THR A 50 28.56 -11.88 -9.57
N GLU A 51 28.18 -10.69 -9.11
CA GLU A 51 29.07 -9.54 -9.03
C GLU A 51 30.23 -9.75 -8.06
N ILE A 52 29.97 -10.36 -6.90
CA ILE A 52 30.98 -10.74 -5.92
C ILE A 52 31.98 -11.72 -6.55
N ARG A 53 31.52 -12.73 -7.31
CA ARG A 53 32.42 -13.64 -8.06
C ARG A 53 33.30 -12.90 -9.05
N PHE A 54 32.76 -11.91 -9.77
CA PHE A 54 33.56 -11.10 -10.69
C PHE A 54 34.59 -10.22 -9.98
N ALA A 55 34.27 -9.71 -8.78
CA ALA A 55 35.18 -8.88 -8.00
C ALA A 55 36.27 -9.68 -7.26
N PHE A 56 36.00 -10.95 -6.92
CA PHE A 56 36.87 -11.81 -6.11
C PHE A 56 37.07 -13.19 -6.77
N ALA A 57 38.17 -13.35 -7.53
CA ALA A 57 38.45 -14.53 -8.36
C ALA A 57 38.58 -15.87 -7.59
N ASP A 58 38.89 -15.84 -6.30
CA ASP A 58 39.13 -17.05 -5.49
C ASP A 58 37.84 -17.70 -4.94
N ILE A 59 36.67 -17.09 -5.15
CA ILE A 59 35.39 -17.63 -4.67
C ILE A 59 35.02 -18.96 -5.35
N GLU A 60 35.53 -19.21 -6.56
CA GLU A 60 35.31 -20.46 -7.29
C GLU A 60 36.21 -21.63 -6.85
N SER A 61 37.32 -21.34 -6.17
CA SER A 61 38.37 -22.33 -5.85
C SER A 61 38.02 -23.25 -4.66
N GLY A 62 36.83 -23.09 -4.09
CA GLY A 62 36.41 -23.76 -2.85
C GLY A 62 37.05 -23.11 -1.61
N GLY A 63 36.31 -23.01 -0.51
CA GLY A 63 36.81 -22.43 0.74
C GLY A 63 36.18 -21.11 1.18
N THR A 64 35.30 -20.52 0.36
CA THR A 64 34.54 -19.32 0.74
C THR A 64 33.39 -19.70 1.68
N ARG A 65 33.24 -18.95 2.77
CA ARG A 65 32.15 -19.13 3.72
C ARG A 65 31.08 -18.07 3.49
N LEU A 66 29.81 -18.48 3.56
CA LEU A 66 28.63 -17.67 3.30
C LEU A 66 27.63 -17.84 4.45
N PHE A 67 27.23 -16.69 5.00
CA PHE A 67 26.26 -16.61 6.09
C PHE A 67 25.10 -15.73 5.64
N VAL A 68 23.89 -16.18 5.91
CA VAL A 68 22.66 -15.51 5.47
C VAL A 68 21.77 -15.21 6.66
N THR A 69 21.17 -14.03 6.66
CA THR A 69 20.19 -13.61 7.66
C THR A 69 19.04 -12.86 6.99
N GLY A 70 18.09 -12.39 7.77
CA GLY A 70 16.92 -11.70 7.27
C GLY A 70 15.75 -12.64 7.00
N SER A 71 14.57 -12.04 6.92
CA SER A 71 13.31 -12.77 6.88
C SER A 71 13.15 -13.72 5.66
N GLY A 72 13.85 -13.47 4.55
CA GLY A 72 13.80 -14.26 3.31
C GLY A 72 15.00 -15.20 3.09
N ALA A 73 15.94 -15.28 4.02
CA ALA A 73 17.15 -16.09 3.84
C ALA A 73 16.92 -17.60 4.00
N GLY A 74 15.92 -18.02 4.77
CA GLY A 74 15.70 -19.44 5.11
C GLY A 74 15.63 -20.36 3.87
N PRO A 75 14.75 -20.10 2.89
CA PRO A 75 14.64 -20.89 1.67
C PRO A 75 15.90 -20.89 0.78
N LEU A 76 16.78 -19.89 0.93
CA LEU A 76 17.98 -19.72 0.13
C LEU A 76 19.23 -20.34 0.78
N ALA A 77 19.19 -20.64 2.08
CA ALA A 77 20.36 -21.14 2.81
C ALA A 77 20.88 -22.47 2.23
N GLU A 78 20.01 -23.45 2.02
CA GLU A 78 20.38 -24.77 1.49
C GLU A 78 20.89 -24.70 0.03
N PRO A 79 20.19 -24.05 -0.94
CA PRO A 79 20.71 -23.89 -2.31
C PRO A 79 22.09 -23.20 -2.40
N LEU A 80 22.41 -22.36 -1.43
CA LEU A 80 23.67 -21.62 -1.36
C LEU A 80 24.80 -22.37 -0.62
N GLY A 81 24.49 -23.46 0.09
CA GLY A 81 25.41 -24.05 1.08
C GLY A 81 25.69 -23.11 2.26
N ALA A 82 24.87 -22.08 2.44
CA ALA A 82 25.05 -21.05 3.45
C ALA A 82 24.52 -21.51 4.82
N LYS A 83 25.05 -20.90 5.89
CA LYS A 83 24.46 -21.03 7.22
C LYS A 83 23.51 -19.88 7.51
N PHE A 84 22.28 -20.22 7.88
CA PHE A 84 21.32 -19.24 8.39
C PHE A 84 21.73 -18.77 9.79
N VAL A 85 21.73 -17.44 9.97
CA VAL A 85 21.97 -16.76 11.24
C VAL A 85 20.72 -15.97 11.60
N GLN A 86 20.27 -16.09 12.84
CA GLN A 86 19.12 -15.32 13.30
C GLN A 86 19.50 -13.82 13.37
N GLU A 87 18.66 -12.97 12.79
CA GLU A 87 18.96 -11.55 12.52
C GLU A 87 19.25 -10.71 13.77
N VAL A 88 18.53 -10.92 14.87
CA VAL A 88 18.80 -10.22 16.14
C VAL A 88 20.18 -10.60 16.66
N ASN A 89 20.56 -11.87 16.58
CA ASN A 89 21.90 -12.31 16.98
C ASN A 89 22.98 -11.72 16.07
N ALA A 90 22.74 -11.67 14.75
CA ALA A 90 23.64 -11.04 13.80
C ALA A 90 23.87 -9.57 14.16
N VAL A 91 22.80 -8.77 14.28
CA VAL A 91 22.90 -7.35 14.64
C VAL A 91 23.58 -7.16 16.00
N THR A 92 23.25 -7.99 17.00
CA THR A 92 23.89 -7.95 18.33
C THR A 92 25.40 -8.12 18.21
N LEU A 93 25.88 -9.11 17.46
CA LEU A 93 27.31 -9.36 17.27
C LEU A 93 28.01 -8.26 16.48
N ALA A 94 27.35 -7.69 15.46
CA ALA A 94 27.88 -6.55 14.74
C ALA A 94 28.11 -5.36 15.68
N VAL A 95 27.12 -5.06 16.53
CA VAL A 95 27.19 -3.95 17.49
C VAL A 95 28.24 -4.22 18.57
N GLU A 96 28.30 -5.42 19.15
CA GLU A 96 29.33 -5.76 20.14
C GLU A 96 30.76 -5.70 19.56
N THR A 97 30.91 -5.97 18.26
CA THR A 97 32.20 -5.92 17.57
C THR A 97 32.64 -4.50 17.26
N LEU A 98 31.73 -3.67 16.73
CA LEU A 98 32.05 -2.33 16.23
C LEU A 98 31.88 -1.23 17.29
N HIS A 99 30.93 -1.39 18.21
CA HIS A 99 30.51 -0.39 19.19
C HIS A 99 30.28 -1.03 20.57
N PRO A 100 31.34 -1.54 21.23
CA PRO A 100 31.21 -2.31 22.48
C PRO A 100 30.63 -1.53 23.66
N ASP A 101 30.56 -0.20 23.56
CA ASP A 101 30.04 0.74 24.56
C ASP A 101 28.60 1.20 24.28
N VAL A 102 27.97 0.76 23.19
CA VAL A 102 26.57 1.04 22.89
C VAL A 102 25.65 0.41 23.93
N GLY A 103 24.72 1.21 24.44
CA GLY A 103 23.75 0.77 25.43
C GLY A 103 22.44 0.27 24.81
N SER A 104 22.06 0.77 23.63
CA SER A 104 20.83 0.38 22.97
C SER A 104 20.90 0.53 21.45
N VAL A 105 20.10 -0.26 20.74
CA VAL A 105 19.99 -0.25 19.28
C VAL A 105 18.53 -0.09 18.92
N ILE A 106 18.25 0.75 17.94
CA ILE A 106 16.94 0.88 17.30
C ILE A 106 17.15 0.63 15.81
N GLU A 107 16.64 -0.48 15.32
CA GLU A 107 16.69 -0.82 13.90
C GLU A 107 15.30 -0.67 13.28
N LEU A 108 15.20 0.09 12.19
CA LEU A 108 13.98 0.14 11.37
C LEU A 108 14.21 -0.61 10.06
N GLY A 109 13.50 -1.71 9.87
CA GLY A 109 13.50 -2.49 8.64
C GLY A 109 12.35 -2.09 7.70
N GLY A 110 12.19 -2.88 6.62
CA GLY A 110 11.07 -2.71 5.70
C GLY A 110 9.73 -3.05 6.35
N GLN A 111 9.60 -4.24 6.95
CA GLN A 111 8.34 -4.75 7.52
C GLN A 111 8.40 -4.97 9.04
N ASP A 112 9.58 -4.86 9.64
CA ASP A 112 9.80 -4.99 11.08
C ASP A 112 10.64 -3.82 11.60
N ALA A 113 10.61 -3.66 12.92
CA ALA A 113 11.44 -2.77 13.70
C ALA A 113 11.91 -3.51 14.96
N LYS A 114 13.10 -3.16 15.43
CA LYS A 114 13.75 -3.85 16.54
C LYS A 114 14.33 -2.86 17.52
N ILE A 115 14.19 -3.16 18.80
CA ILE A 115 14.96 -2.52 19.85
C ILE A 115 15.76 -3.60 20.57
N ILE A 116 17.06 -3.36 20.73
CA ILE A 116 17.98 -4.19 21.52
C ILE A 116 18.52 -3.33 22.64
N ILE A 117 18.41 -3.79 23.88
CA ILE A 117 18.95 -3.11 25.06
C ILE A 117 20.01 -4.00 25.68
N PHE A 118 21.23 -3.47 25.76
CA PHE A 118 22.33 -4.13 26.41
C PHE A 118 22.28 -3.85 27.92
N LYS A 119 22.31 -4.91 28.71
CA LYS A 119 22.33 -4.86 30.17
C LYS A 119 23.59 -5.55 30.65
N GLU A 120 24.41 -4.81 31.39
CA GLU A 120 25.56 -5.34 32.08
C GLU A 120 25.18 -5.74 33.50
N ASN A 121 25.47 -6.98 33.88
CA ASN A 121 25.36 -7.41 35.26
C ASN A 121 26.51 -6.80 36.06
N LYS A 122 26.18 -5.92 37.01
CA LYS A 122 27.18 -5.20 37.83
C LYS A 122 28.05 -6.12 38.70
N GLU A 123 27.59 -7.32 39.02
CA GLU A 123 28.31 -8.28 39.87
C GLU A 123 29.24 -9.19 39.05
N THR A 124 28.84 -9.58 37.84
CA THR A 124 29.60 -10.53 37.01
C THR A 124 30.32 -9.88 35.84
N GLY A 125 30.02 -8.62 35.51
CA GLY A 125 30.46 -7.93 34.29
C GLY A 125 29.85 -8.51 33.01
N GLN A 126 28.93 -9.48 33.12
CA GLN A 126 28.34 -10.13 31.96
C GLN A 126 27.34 -9.20 31.26
N LYS A 127 27.57 -8.93 29.98
CA LYS A 127 26.61 -8.24 29.12
C LYS A 127 25.57 -9.23 28.59
N THR A 128 24.32 -8.78 28.57
CA THR A 128 23.17 -9.52 28.03
C THR A 128 22.39 -8.59 27.12
N ALA A 129 21.95 -9.10 25.97
CA ALA A 129 21.11 -8.36 25.04
C ALA A 129 19.65 -8.76 25.23
N SER A 130 18.79 -7.78 25.49
CA SER A 130 17.34 -7.96 25.52
C SER A 130 16.74 -7.35 24.27
N ALA A 131 16.22 -8.20 23.39
CA ALA A 131 15.65 -7.78 22.13
C ALA A 131 14.12 -7.85 22.12
N SER A 132 13.52 -6.95 21.35
CA SER A 132 12.10 -6.84 21.10
C SER A 132 11.87 -6.47 19.64
N MET A 133 10.88 -7.08 19.01
CA MET A 133 10.55 -6.88 17.60
C MET A 133 9.03 -6.85 17.43
N ASN A 134 8.53 -6.10 16.46
CA ASN A 134 7.20 -6.27 15.88
C ASN A 134 7.31 -7.13 14.61
N ASP A 135 6.72 -8.31 14.65
CA ASP A 135 6.82 -9.35 13.62
C ASP A 135 5.55 -9.49 12.77
N LYS A 136 4.45 -8.88 13.18
CA LYS A 136 3.13 -9.02 12.51
C LYS A 136 2.47 -7.71 12.10
N CYS A 137 3.01 -6.58 12.54
CA CYS A 137 2.43 -5.27 12.29
C CYS A 137 3.53 -4.35 11.79
N ALA A 138 3.58 -4.14 10.46
CA ALA A 138 4.48 -3.19 9.77
C ALA A 138 4.19 -1.72 10.11
N SER A 139 3.37 -1.47 11.13
CA SER A 139 3.11 -0.14 11.62
C SER A 139 4.36 0.41 12.28
N GLY A 140 4.82 1.57 11.82
CA GLY A 140 6.05 2.18 12.30
C GLY A 140 7.33 1.67 11.65
N THR A 141 7.25 1.05 10.47
CA THR A 141 8.41 0.55 9.71
C THR A 141 8.56 1.26 8.36
N GLY A 142 9.62 0.95 7.61
CA GLY A 142 9.89 1.55 6.29
C GLY A 142 8.75 1.40 5.28
N ALA A 143 8.01 0.28 5.29
CA ALA A 143 6.88 0.07 4.39
C ALA A 143 5.72 1.04 4.65
N THR A 144 5.47 1.43 5.91
CA THR A 144 4.47 2.46 6.22
C THR A 144 4.93 3.83 5.71
N ILE A 145 6.22 4.13 5.89
CA ILE A 145 6.84 5.39 5.41
C ILE A 145 6.71 5.49 3.88
N ASP A 146 7.09 4.44 3.14
CA ASP A 146 7.00 4.39 1.67
C ASP A 146 5.57 4.67 1.19
N LYS A 147 4.56 4.03 1.80
CA LYS A 147 3.15 4.21 1.43
C LYS A 147 2.65 5.63 1.71
N CYS A 148 3.06 6.21 2.83
CA CYS A 148 2.67 7.57 3.19
C CYS A 148 3.33 8.61 2.26
N PHE A 149 4.59 8.40 1.85
CA PHE A 149 5.26 9.30 0.89
C PHE A 149 4.49 9.40 -0.43
N ILE A 150 4.03 8.26 -0.98
CA ILE A 150 3.24 8.24 -2.20
C ILE A 150 1.96 9.07 -2.05
N LYS A 151 1.30 8.98 -0.88
CA LYS A 151 0.03 9.68 -0.60
C LYS A 151 0.19 11.18 -0.39
N VAL A 152 1.32 11.60 0.18
CA VAL A 152 1.65 13.02 0.36
C VAL A 152 2.09 13.65 -0.97
N GLY A 153 2.49 12.84 -1.96
CA GLY A 153 2.92 13.32 -3.28
C GLY A 153 4.30 13.98 -3.27
N LEU A 154 5.12 13.72 -2.24
CA LEU A 154 6.48 14.26 -2.15
C LEU A 154 7.46 13.42 -3.00
N PRO A 155 8.22 14.03 -3.92
CA PRO A 155 9.30 13.34 -4.62
C PRO A 155 10.37 12.84 -3.65
N ALA A 156 10.93 11.65 -3.92
CA ALA A 156 11.96 11.04 -3.06
C ALA A 156 13.22 11.91 -2.86
N GLU A 157 13.54 12.80 -3.81
CA GLU A 157 14.66 13.73 -3.67
C GLU A 157 14.38 14.87 -2.67
N GLU A 158 13.11 15.20 -2.45
CA GLU A 158 12.70 16.22 -1.48
C GLU A 158 12.61 15.65 -0.07
N THR A 159 12.27 14.36 0.07
CA THR A 159 12.16 13.70 1.38
C THR A 159 13.50 13.66 2.12
N ALA A 160 14.61 13.48 1.40
CA ALA A 160 15.96 13.52 1.96
C ALA A 160 16.38 14.92 2.47
N LYS A 161 15.66 15.97 2.08
CA LYS A 161 15.92 17.37 2.47
C LYS A 161 15.00 17.86 3.59
N LEU A 162 14.04 17.04 4.02
CA LEU A 162 13.15 17.39 5.11
C LEU A 162 13.95 17.53 6.41
N SER A 163 13.52 18.49 7.23
CA SER A 163 13.96 18.65 8.62
C SER A 163 12.77 18.47 9.53
N PHE A 164 13.00 17.93 10.72
CA PHE A 164 11.95 17.65 11.67
C PHE A 164 11.55 18.92 12.44
N ASN A 165 10.28 19.30 12.31
CA ASN A 165 9.68 20.41 13.05
C ASN A 165 8.60 19.91 14.02
N ALA A 166 8.84 20.08 15.32
CA ALA A 166 7.93 19.64 16.37
C ALA A 166 6.81 20.65 16.70
N ASP A 167 6.87 21.87 16.18
CA ASP A 167 5.92 22.95 16.52
C ASP A 167 4.60 22.84 15.74
N LYS A 168 4.58 22.01 14.68
CA LYS A 168 3.44 21.87 13.75
C LYS A 168 3.07 20.41 13.51
N LEU A 169 2.84 19.68 14.60
CA LEU A 169 2.48 18.27 14.55
C LEU A 169 0.96 18.09 14.54
N HIS A 170 0.50 17.23 13.65
CA HIS A 170 -0.88 16.82 13.50
C HIS A 170 -1.07 15.39 13.97
N HIS A 171 -2.27 15.02 14.38
CA HIS A 171 -2.53 13.66 14.86
C HIS A 171 -2.40 12.64 13.72
N VAL A 172 -1.55 11.62 13.91
CA VAL A 172 -1.43 10.45 13.02
C VAL A 172 -1.40 9.17 13.86
N ALA A 173 -2.33 8.26 13.60
CA ALA A 173 -2.45 6.99 14.30
C ALA A 173 -1.42 5.94 13.82
N ALA A 174 -0.18 6.00 14.32
CA ALA A 174 0.89 5.06 13.94
C ALA A 174 0.81 3.66 14.60
N LYS A 175 -0.30 3.30 15.26
CA LYS A 175 -0.51 1.92 15.76
C LYS A 175 -0.83 0.92 14.65
N CYS A 176 -1.45 1.38 13.56
CA CYS A 176 -1.70 0.60 12.36
C CYS A 176 -1.30 1.41 11.13
N GLY A 177 -0.49 0.85 10.23
CA GLY A 177 -0.08 1.53 9.00
C GLY A 177 -1.27 1.98 8.16
N VAL A 178 -2.38 1.22 8.17
CA VAL A 178 -3.63 1.59 7.47
C VAL A 178 -4.27 2.85 8.06
N PHE A 179 -4.29 2.98 9.39
CA PHE A 179 -4.85 4.19 10.01
C PHE A 179 -3.94 5.40 9.82
N ALA A 180 -2.62 5.22 9.94
CA ALA A 180 -1.67 6.27 9.59
C ALA A 180 -1.92 6.74 8.16
N GLU A 181 -1.99 5.81 7.21
CA GLU A 181 -2.30 6.09 5.81
C GLU A 181 -3.64 6.84 5.59
N THR A 182 -4.69 6.51 6.34
CA THR A 182 -5.98 7.22 6.29
C THR A 182 -5.86 8.64 6.86
N ASP A 183 -5.20 8.81 8.00
CA ASP A 183 -4.99 10.11 8.63
C ASP A 183 -4.19 11.02 7.70
N ILE A 184 -3.12 10.50 7.06
CA ILE A 184 -2.32 11.22 6.08
C ILE A 184 -3.18 11.72 4.91
N VAL A 185 -4.07 10.89 4.36
CA VAL A 185 -4.99 11.32 3.28
C VAL A 185 -5.94 12.44 3.75
N ASN A 186 -6.44 12.37 4.98
CA ASN A 186 -7.30 13.41 5.53
C ASN A 186 -6.53 14.73 5.75
N LEU A 187 -5.28 14.66 6.21
CA LEU A 187 -4.41 15.84 6.36
C LEU A 187 -4.13 16.49 5.00
N VAL A 188 -3.84 15.69 3.96
CA VAL A 188 -3.68 16.22 2.59
C VAL A 188 -4.95 16.93 2.13
N LYS A 189 -6.13 16.33 2.35
CA LYS A 189 -7.42 16.90 1.93
C LYS A 189 -7.79 18.19 2.65
N THR A 190 -7.37 18.34 3.90
CA THR A 190 -7.56 19.57 4.68
C THR A 190 -6.53 20.65 4.35
N GLY A 191 -5.63 20.38 3.40
CA GLY A 191 -4.65 21.34 2.90
C GLY A 191 -3.44 21.52 3.81
N ILE A 192 -3.13 20.55 4.68
CA ILE A 192 -1.93 20.59 5.52
C ILE A 192 -0.68 20.46 4.62
N PRO A 193 0.36 21.28 4.82
CA PRO A 193 1.62 21.18 4.09
C PRO A 193 2.29 19.81 4.22
N SER A 194 2.83 19.31 3.11
CA SER A 194 3.43 17.98 3.04
C SER A 194 4.57 17.75 4.04
N ASP A 195 5.38 18.76 4.34
CA ASP A 195 6.46 18.71 5.34
C ASP A 195 5.92 18.55 6.77
N GLU A 196 4.84 19.25 7.12
CA GLU A 196 4.15 19.11 8.42
C GLU A 196 3.55 17.71 8.58
N ILE A 197 2.95 17.18 7.50
CA ILE A 197 2.41 15.81 7.47
C ILE A 197 3.53 14.79 7.70
N MET A 198 4.68 14.96 7.04
CA MET A 198 5.81 14.05 7.20
C MET A 198 6.45 14.12 8.58
N CYS A 199 6.55 15.31 9.18
CA CYS A 199 6.99 15.46 10.58
C CYS A 199 6.01 14.75 11.54
N SER A 200 4.71 14.90 11.31
CA SER A 200 3.66 14.22 12.08
C SER A 200 3.77 12.69 11.98
N LEU A 201 4.07 12.17 10.78
CA LEU A 201 4.33 10.74 10.58
C LEU A 201 5.59 10.27 11.32
N ALA A 202 6.72 10.96 11.18
CA ALA A 202 7.95 10.61 11.88
C ALA A 202 7.73 10.56 13.39
N ASP A 203 7.05 11.57 13.92
CA ASP A 203 6.72 11.65 15.35
C ASP A 203 5.93 10.45 15.83
N ALA A 204 4.85 10.13 15.11
CA ALA A 204 3.98 9.02 15.45
C ALA A 204 4.74 7.68 15.38
N ILE A 205 5.61 7.48 14.38
CA ILE A 205 6.44 6.28 14.23
C ILE A 205 7.44 6.15 15.39
N VAL A 206 8.17 7.22 15.70
CA VAL A 206 9.18 7.23 16.76
C VAL A 206 8.54 6.96 18.12
N MET A 207 7.47 7.69 18.45
CA MET A 207 6.76 7.54 19.72
C MET A 207 6.14 6.14 19.87
N GLN A 208 5.57 5.59 18.79
CA GLN A 208 5.04 4.23 18.79
C GLN A 208 6.13 3.18 19.08
N ASN A 209 7.29 3.30 18.43
CA ASN A 209 8.41 2.38 18.66
C ASN A 209 8.93 2.49 20.11
N LEU A 210 9.09 3.72 20.64
CA LEU A 210 9.51 3.95 22.03
C LEU A 210 8.49 3.41 23.03
N SER A 211 7.19 3.56 22.75
CA SER A 211 6.13 3.09 23.64
C SER A 211 5.99 1.56 23.64
N VAL A 212 6.08 0.91 22.48
CA VAL A 212 5.74 -0.50 22.32
C VAL A 212 6.95 -1.42 22.38
N LEU A 213 8.01 -1.11 21.63
CA LEU A 213 9.15 -2.02 21.50
C LEU A 213 10.02 -2.00 22.75
N THR A 214 10.10 -0.89 23.49
CA THR A 214 10.86 -0.89 24.75
C THR A 214 10.33 -1.87 25.81
N ARG A 215 9.06 -2.32 25.68
CA ARG A 215 8.39 -3.28 26.59
C ARG A 215 8.56 -2.90 28.08
N GLY A 216 8.44 -1.61 28.37
CA GLY A 216 8.59 -1.05 29.72
C GLY A 216 10.04 -0.87 30.19
N ASN A 217 11.05 -1.30 29.42
CA ASN A 217 12.46 -1.01 29.72
C ASN A 217 12.81 0.42 29.29
N THR A 218 13.80 1.02 29.95
CA THR A 218 14.36 2.31 29.51
C THR A 218 15.59 2.06 28.64
N LEU A 219 15.63 2.71 27.47
CA LEU A 219 16.81 2.72 26.61
C LEU A 219 18.03 3.21 27.39
N LYS A 220 19.20 2.65 27.11
CA LYS A 220 20.47 3.10 27.66
C LYS A 220 21.13 4.05 26.67
N HIS A 221 21.79 5.09 27.19
CA HIS A 221 22.49 6.08 26.37
C HIS A 221 23.59 5.42 25.52
N LYS A 222 24.05 6.14 24.49
CA LYS A 222 24.72 5.57 23.30
C LYS A 222 23.78 4.63 22.56
N VAL A 223 22.79 5.25 21.93
CA VAL A 223 21.78 4.60 21.09
C VAL A 223 22.27 4.57 19.66
N LEU A 224 22.27 3.38 19.04
CA LEU A 224 22.60 3.21 17.63
C LEU A 224 21.32 3.10 16.80
N LEU A 225 21.17 3.96 15.81
CA LEU A 225 20.07 3.95 14.86
C LEU A 225 20.50 3.18 13.60
N LEU A 226 19.85 2.05 13.32
CA LEU A 226 20.19 1.13 12.24
C LEU A 226 19.04 0.95 11.25
N GLY A 227 19.36 0.41 10.08
CA GLY A 227 18.40 0.07 9.02
C GLY A 227 18.12 1.23 8.06
N GLY A 228 17.59 0.89 6.87
CA GLY A 228 17.46 1.80 5.73
C GLY A 228 16.78 3.14 6.05
N PRO A 229 15.58 3.18 6.68
CA PRO A 229 14.93 4.43 7.07
C PRO A 229 15.81 5.33 7.94
N ASN A 230 16.52 4.77 8.92
CA ASN A 230 17.42 5.54 9.77
C ASN A 230 18.69 5.98 9.02
N THR A 231 19.16 5.23 8.02
CA THR A 231 20.26 5.65 7.13
C THR A 231 19.86 6.84 6.25
N TYR A 232 18.72 6.75 5.57
CA TYR A 232 18.42 7.60 4.42
C TYR A 232 17.46 8.77 4.70
N LEU A 233 16.85 8.85 5.90
CA LEU A 233 15.86 9.88 6.24
C LEU A 233 16.33 10.78 7.40
N PRO A 234 16.99 11.93 7.13
CA PRO A 234 17.52 12.81 8.18
C PRO A 234 16.46 13.32 9.16
N PHE A 235 15.28 13.74 8.69
CA PHE A 235 14.18 14.19 9.57
C PHE A 235 13.74 13.10 10.58
N LEU A 236 13.82 11.82 10.22
CA LEU A 236 13.51 10.73 11.14
C LEU A 236 14.60 10.61 12.23
N GLN A 237 15.86 10.79 11.87
CA GLN A 237 16.98 10.83 12.82
C GLN A 237 16.85 12.01 13.79
N GLU A 238 16.47 13.19 13.30
CA GLU A 238 16.21 14.37 14.12
C GLU A 238 15.05 14.14 15.11
N CYS A 239 13.98 13.48 14.65
CA CYS A 239 12.87 13.07 15.49
C CYS A 239 13.33 12.12 16.63
N TRP A 240 14.12 11.08 16.32
CA TRP A 240 14.73 10.21 17.33
C TRP A 240 15.56 11.00 18.35
N ARG A 241 16.41 11.91 17.87
CA ARG A 241 17.26 12.77 18.70
C ARG A 241 16.46 13.71 19.60
N LYS A 242 15.24 14.07 19.23
CA LYS A 242 14.34 14.83 20.09
C LYS A 242 13.61 13.95 21.11
N ARG A 243 13.00 12.86 20.67
CA ARG A 243 12.06 12.06 21.50
C ARG A 243 12.74 11.11 22.49
N ILE A 244 13.94 10.63 22.19
CA ILE A 244 14.69 9.77 23.12
C ILE A 244 15.05 10.52 24.42
N PRO A 245 15.65 11.74 24.38
CA PRO A 245 15.89 12.54 25.58
C PRO A 245 14.63 12.86 26.39
N GLU A 246 13.53 13.24 25.72
CA GLU A 246 12.24 13.47 26.38
C GLU A 246 11.76 12.22 27.12
N THR A 247 11.88 11.04 26.49
CA THR A 247 11.54 9.75 27.13
C THR A 247 12.46 9.42 28.30
N TRP A 248 13.76 9.77 28.23
CA TRP A 248 14.68 9.59 29.35
C TRP A 248 14.31 10.49 30.53
N ASP A 249 13.99 11.76 30.27
CA ASP A 249 13.58 12.72 31.29
C ASP A 249 12.26 12.31 31.96
N GLU A 250 11.25 11.92 31.18
CA GLU A 250 9.97 11.41 31.70
C GLU A 250 10.15 10.18 32.61
N ARG A 251 11.11 9.32 32.28
CA ARG A 251 11.42 8.10 33.05
C ARG A 251 12.46 8.32 34.15
N GLY A 252 12.96 9.55 34.33
CA GLY A 252 13.99 9.87 35.31
C GLY A 252 15.31 9.09 35.11
N TYR A 253 15.66 8.78 33.86
CA TYR A 253 16.91 8.10 33.54
C TYR A 253 18.05 9.13 33.44
N ASP A 254 19.08 8.94 34.25
CA ASP A 254 20.27 9.79 34.23
C ASP A 254 21.16 9.43 33.04
N TYR A 255 21.27 10.37 32.09
CA TYR A 255 22.10 10.27 30.89
C TYR A 255 23.03 11.48 30.78
N PRO A 256 24.19 11.38 30.09
CA PRO A 256 25.14 12.48 29.99
C PRO A 256 24.56 13.65 29.18
N LYS A 257 24.04 14.68 29.85
CA LYS A 257 23.40 15.84 29.18
C LYS A 257 24.40 16.84 28.59
N ASP A 258 25.67 16.68 28.93
CA ASP A 258 26.80 17.50 28.48
C ASP A 258 27.37 17.06 27.12
N LEU A 259 27.04 15.85 26.67
CA LEU A 259 27.45 15.35 25.36
C LEU A 259 26.47 15.79 24.25
N PRO A 260 26.98 16.07 23.04
CA PRO A 260 26.11 16.30 21.87
C PRO A 260 25.16 15.13 21.61
N LEU A 261 23.92 15.41 21.22
CA LEU A 261 22.89 14.38 21.00
C LEU A 261 23.26 13.42 19.86
N ASP A 262 24.00 13.90 18.88
CA ASP A 262 24.56 13.16 17.75
C ASP A 262 25.66 12.17 18.17
N GLU A 263 26.34 12.38 19.31
CA GLU A 263 27.23 11.38 19.93
C GLU A 263 26.47 10.38 20.81
N LEU A 264 25.35 10.81 21.42
CA LEU A 264 24.51 9.95 22.25
C LEU A 264 23.56 9.06 21.44
N ILE A 265 23.15 9.52 20.26
CA ILE A 265 22.18 8.91 19.37
C ILE A 265 22.75 8.99 17.95
N MET A 266 23.43 7.91 17.58
CA MET A 266 24.32 7.83 16.44
C MET A 266 23.68 7.05 15.29
N VAL A 267 23.93 7.47 14.06
CA VAL A 267 23.73 6.66 12.85
C VAL A 267 25.13 6.32 12.34
N PRO A 268 25.59 5.07 12.45
CA PRO A 268 26.93 4.72 12.03
C PRO A 268 27.05 4.69 10.51
N GLU A 269 28.28 4.71 10.00
CA GLU A 269 28.52 4.40 8.59
C GLU A 269 27.98 3.00 8.27
N ASN A 270 27.33 2.86 7.10
CA ASN A 270 26.72 1.61 6.64
C ASN A 270 25.67 1.03 7.61
N ALA A 271 24.89 1.88 8.28
CA ALA A 271 23.87 1.49 9.27
C ALA A 271 22.84 0.47 8.74
N GLU A 272 22.66 0.36 7.44
CA GLU A 272 21.79 -0.58 6.73
C GLU A 272 22.39 -1.98 6.55
N LEU A 273 23.71 -2.16 6.76
CA LEU A 273 24.43 -3.40 6.50
C LEU A 273 24.70 -4.25 7.76
N TYR A 274 24.29 -3.79 8.94
CA TYR A 274 24.66 -4.40 10.22
C TYR A 274 24.23 -5.86 10.36
N ALA A 275 23.05 -6.23 9.85
CA ALA A 275 22.60 -7.62 9.86
C ALA A 275 23.50 -8.52 8.99
N ALA A 276 23.84 -8.09 7.76
CA ALA A 276 24.71 -8.85 6.86
C ALA A 276 26.14 -8.99 7.43
N TYR A 277 26.70 -7.90 7.97
CA TYR A 277 28.00 -7.92 8.64
C TYR A 277 27.98 -8.79 9.91
N GLY A 278 26.91 -8.69 10.69
CA GLY A 278 26.67 -9.50 11.87
C GLY A 278 26.61 -10.99 11.59
N ALA A 279 26.04 -11.39 10.45
CA ALA A 279 26.01 -12.78 10.00
C ALA A 279 27.43 -13.31 9.74
N VAL A 280 28.32 -12.47 9.18
CA VAL A 280 29.75 -12.80 9.06
C VAL A 280 30.39 -12.94 10.43
N MET A 281 30.20 -11.97 11.34
CA MET A 281 30.81 -12.02 12.68
C MET A 281 30.36 -13.27 13.45
N TYR A 282 29.10 -13.66 13.33
CA TYR A 282 28.60 -14.94 13.83
C TYR A 282 29.36 -16.11 13.21
N GLY A 283 29.47 -16.12 11.88
CA GLY A 283 30.20 -17.14 11.14
C GLY A 283 31.68 -17.29 11.50
N LEU A 284 32.37 -16.20 11.83
CA LEU A 284 33.78 -16.26 12.26
C LEU A 284 33.98 -17.02 13.57
N HIS A 285 32.94 -17.17 14.41
CA HIS A 285 32.98 -17.98 15.64
C HIS A 285 32.60 -19.45 15.39
N GLU A 286 32.05 -19.77 14.22
CA GLU A 286 31.69 -21.13 13.83
C GLU A 286 32.90 -21.91 13.30
N ALA A 287 32.81 -23.24 13.33
CA ALA A 287 33.86 -24.10 12.77
C ALA A 287 34.13 -23.80 11.28
N ALA A 288 35.38 -24.00 10.85
CA ALA A 288 35.85 -23.58 9.52
C ALA A 288 35.13 -24.27 8.36
N ASP A 289 34.50 -25.42 8.60
CA ASP A 289 33.71 -26.22 7.66
C ASP A 289 32.21 -25.83 7.61
N VAL A 290 31.81 -24.80 8.37
CA VAL A 290 30.43 -24.33 8.45
C VAL A 290 30.19 -23.17 7.48
N GLY A 291 29.04 -23.24 6.78
CA GLY A 291 28.59 -22.21 5.84
C GLY A 291 29.37 -22.25 4.53
N MET A 292 29.74 -23.43 4.04
CA MET A 292 30.57 -23.58 2.84
C MET A 292 29.75 -23.29 1.59
N TYR A 293 30.06 -22.16 0.94
CA TYR A 293 29.38 -21.75 -0.27
C TYR A 293 29.51 -22.79 -1.39
N SER A 294 28.38 -23.22 -1.95
CA SER A 294 28.31 -24.32 -2.93
C SER A 294 28.26 -23.86 -4.40
N GLY A 295 28.40 -22.56 -4.66
CA GLY A 295 28.28 -22.00 -6.01
C GLY A 295 26.84 -21.60 -6.40
N LEU A 296 26.66 -21.17 -7.65
CA LEU A 296 25.39 -20.60 -8.13
C LEU A 296 24.40 -21.61 -8.72
N ALA A 297 24.87 -22.79 -9.17
CA ALA A 297 24.05 -23.69 -9.99
C ALA A 297 22.73 -24.11 -9.32
N ALA A 298 22.74 -24.39 -8.01
CA ALA A 298 21.54 -24.77 -7.27
C ALA A 298 20.58 -23.58 -7.06
N LEU A 299 21.10 -22.36 -6.90
CA LEU A 299 20.29 -21.14 -6.84
C LEU A 299 19.68 -20.81 -8.22
N GLU A 300 20.45 -20.95 -9.30
CA GLU A 300 19.95 -20.77 -10.67
C GLU A 300 18.78 -21.71 -10.95
N HIS A 301 18.93 -23.01 -10.62
CA HIS A 301 17.84 -23.98 -10.73
C HIS A 301 16.64 -23.65 -9.81
N TYR A 302 16.90 -23.13 -8.60
CA TYR A 302 15.85 -22.66 -7.69
C TYR A 302 15.00 -21.54 -8.32
N THR A 303 15.62 -20.64 -9.10
CA THR A 303 14.90 -19.55 -9.79
C THR A 303 14.10 -20.02 -11.01
N THR A 304 14.55 -21.07 -11.72
CA THR A 304 13.99 -21.46 -13.04
C THR A 304 13.03 -22.66 -13.03
N GLU A 305 13.35 -23.76 -12.35
CA GLU A 305 12.66 -25.05 -12.55
C GLU A 305 12.02 -25.66 -11.27
N GLY A 306 12.41 -25.20 -10.08
CA GLY A 306 11.99 -25.81 -8.80
C GLY A 306 10.71 -25.25 -8.14
N ARG A 307 10.10 -24.19 -8.67
CA ARG A 307 9.01 -23.45 -7.98
C ARG A 307 7.68 -24.20 -7.94
N ALA A 308 7.08 -24.50 -9.10
CA ALA A 308 5.73 -25.08 -9.17
C ALA A 308 5.61 -26.45 -8.49
N ALA A 309 6.63 -27.31 -8.65
CA ALA A 309 6.65 -28.65 -8.05
C ALA A 309 6.75 -28.63 -6.51
N ARG A 310 7.35 -27.58 -5.94
CA ARG A 310 7.52 -27.41 -4.48
C ARG A 310 6.33 -26.71 -3.83
N LEU A 311 5.67 -25.79 -4.55
CA LEU A 311 4.49 -25.06 -4.08
C LEU A 311 3.26 -25.97 -3.93
N GLY A 312 3.15 -27.03 -4.75
CA GLY A 312 2.31 -28.22 -4.52
C GLY A 312 0.99 -28.00 -3.76
N ASP A 313 0.75 -28.80 -2.71
CA ASP A 313 -0.49 -28.82 -1.91
C ASP A 313 -0.84 -27.49 -1.19
N ALA A 314 0.11 -26.57 -1.06
CA ALA A 314 -0.09 -25.25 -0.46
C ALA A 314 -0.77 -24.26 -1.42
N ALA A 315 -0.64 -24.46 -2.73
CA ALA A 315 -1.28 -23.62 -3.74
C ALA A 315 -2.79 -23.94 -3.91
N GLY A 316 -3.55 -22.92 -4.25
CA GLY A 316 -4.93 -22.97 -4.73
C GLY A 316 -5.00 -22.92 -6.26
N PRO A 317 -6.20 -23.11 -6.82
CA PRO A 317 -6.40 -23.02 -8.26
C PRO A 317 -6.15 -21.58 -8.76
N PRO A 318 -5.78 -21.40 -10.04
CA PRO A 318 -5.73 -20.09 -10.68
C PRO A 318 -7.14 -19.47 -10.80
N LEU A 319 -7.22 -18.21 -11.25
CA LEU A 319 -8.50 -17.54 -11.52
C LEU A 319 -9.29 -18.17 -12.68
N VAL A 320 -8.58 -18.74 -13.64
CA VAL A 320 -9.12 -19.44 -14.81
C VAL A 320 -8.28 -20.69 -15.08
N ALA A 321 -8.91 -21.80 -15.44
CA ALA A 321 -8.21 -23.05 -15.72
C ALA A 321 -7.52 -23.05 -17.09
N ASN A 322 -8.08 -22.30 -18.05
CA ASN A 322 -7.55 -22.22 -19.41
C ASN A 322 -8.05 -20.96 -20.15
N ARG A 323 -7.51 -20.77 -21.36
CA ARG A 323 -7.80 -19.59 -22.20
C ARG A 323 -9.24 -19.55 -22.75
N GLU A 324 -9.89 -20.71 -22.89
CA GLU A 324 -11.28 -20.78 -23.34
C GLU A 324 -12.21 -20.24 -22.24
N GLU A 325 -12.01 -20.66 -20.99
CA GLU A 325 -12.73 -20.11 -19.83
C GLU A 325 -12.53 -18.60 -19.72
N LEU A 326 -11.30 -18.11 -19.87
CA LEU A 326 -11.01 -16.68 -19.84
C LEU A 326 -11.80 -15.93 -20.92
N THR A 327 -11.79 -16.43 -22.15
CA THR A 327 -12.49 -15.79 -23.28
C THR A 327 -13.99 -15.73 -23.02
N SER A 328 -14.61 -16.83 -22.60
CA SER A 328 -16.04 -16.86 -22.26
C SER A 328 -16.40 -15.95 -21.09
N PHE A 329 -15.51 -15.85 -20.09
CA PHE A 329 -15.71 -14.93 -18.97
C PHE A 329 -15.63 -13.47 -19.41
N GLU A 330 -14.62 -13.11 -20.20
CA GLU A 330 -14.50 -11.76 -20.73
C GLU A 330 -15.70 -11.37 -21.60
N GLU A 331 -16.18 -12.26 -22.47
CA GLU A 331 -17.38 -12.01 -23.27
C GLU A 331 -18.63 -11.73 -22.41
N ALA A 332 -18.77 -12.42 -21.28
CA ALA A 332 -19.91 -12.28 -20.39
C ALA A 332 -19.86 -11.03 -19.49
N TYR A 333 -18.65 -10.59 -19.09
CA TYR A 333 -18.48 -9.59 -18.03
C TYR A 333 -17.67 -8.34 -18.42
N ARG A 334 -17.13 -8.29 -19.64
CA ARG A 334 -16.42 -7.09 -20.13
C ARG A 334 -17.39 -5.90 -20.16
N ILE A 335 -16.93 -4.79 -19.58
CA ILE A 335 -17.68 -3.54 -19.59
C ILE A 335 -17.79 -3.06 -21.04
N PRO A 336 -19.01 -2.78 -21.55
CA PRO A 336 -19.19 -2.25 -22.90
C PRO A 336 -18.47 -0.93 -23.08
N LYS A 337 -17.92 -0.70 -24.27
CA LYS A 337 -17.37 0.60 -24.63
C LYS A 337 -18.50 1.64 -24.60
N PHE A 338 -18.26 2.76 -23.94
CA PHE A 338 -19.18 3.90 -23.96
C PHE A 338 -18.89 4.78 -25.17
N ASP A 339 -19.88 4.93 -26.04
CA ASP A 339 -19.83 5.87 -27.17
C ASP A 339 -20.41 7.21 -26.73
N GLN A 340 -19.57 8.26 -26.75
CA GLN A 340 -19.98 9.61 -26.40
C GLN A 340 -20.96 10.18 -27.44
N ALA A 341 -21.81 11.12 -27.01
CA ALA A 341 -22.74 11.79 -27.89
C ALA A 341 -22.01 12.57 -28.99
N THR A 342 -22.51 12.47 -30.22
CA THR A 342 -22.11 13.36 -31.31
C THR A 342 -22.91 14.64 -31.24
N VAL A 343 -22.23 15.78 -31.23
CA VAL A 343 -22.86 17.10 -31.15
C VAL A 343 -22.72 17.80 -32.49
N ALA A 344 -23.84 18.21 -33.08
CA ALA A 344 -23.83 18.98 -34.32
C ALA A 344 -23.32 20.41 -34.07
N LYS A 345 -22.64 20.98 -35.07
CA LYS A 345 -22.14 22.35 -34.98
C LYS A 345 -23.30 23.33 -34.78
N GLY A 346 -23.24 24.11 -33.70
CA GLY A 346 -24.27 25.07 -33.29
C GLY A 346 -25.44 24.45 -32.50
N GLU A 347 -25.42 23.14 -32.24
CA GLU A 347 -26.40 22.48 -31.38
C GLU A 347 -26.28 22.97 -29.93
N VAL A 348 -27.41 23.24 -29.29
CA VAL A 348 -27.48 23.55 -27.86
C VAL A 348 -27.72 22.24 -27.11
N VAL A 349 -26.68 21.76 -26.44
CA VAL A 349 -26.73 20.57 -25.59
C VAL A 349 -27.27 20.99 -24.23
N ARG A 350 -28.49 20.57 -23.91
CA ARG A 350 -29.18 20.84 -22.64
C ARG A 350 -29.07 19.64 -21.73
N ALA A 351 -28.42 19.81 -20.58
CA ALA A 351 -28.12 18.70 -19.69
C ALA A 351 -27.97 19.12 -18.23
N VAL A 352 -28.04 18.15 -17.32
CA VAL A 352 -27.61 18.32 -15.93
C VAL A 352 -26.27 17.64 -15.71
N ILE A 353 -25.56 18.05 -14.67
CA ILE A 353 -24.32 17.43 -14.23
C ILE A 353 -24.57 16.67 -12.93
N GLY A 354 -24.07 15.45 -12.85
CA GLY A 354 -23.86 14.76 -11.59
C GLY A 354 -22.37 14.57 -11.34
N LEU A 355 -21.90 14.90 -10.15
CA LEU A 355 -20.50 14.78 -9.75
C LEU A 355 -20.39 13.89 -8.51
N ASP A 356 -19.60 12.82 -8.60
CA ASP A 356 -19.18 11.97 -7.49
C ASP A 356 -17.74 12.29 -7.11
N GLY A 357 -17.57 13.03 -6.00
CA GLY A 357 -16.26 13.38 -5.47
C GLY A 357 -15.82 12.35 -4.44
N GLY A 358 -15.23 11.26 -4.92
CA GLY A 358 -14.76 10.16 -4.09
C GLY A 358 -13.41 10.43 -3.40
N SER A 359 -13.00 9.53 -2.51
CA SER A 359 -11.73 9.65 -1.78
C SER A 359 -10.47 9.38 -2.60
N THR A 360 -10.61 8.61 -3.69
CA THR A 360 -9.52 8.22 -4.62
C THR A 360 -9.68 8.87 -6.00
N SER A 361 -10.92 9.09 -6.44
CA SER A 361 -11.21 9.63 -7.77
C SER A 361 -12.52 10.38 -7.78
N SER A 362 -12.55 11.39 -8.66
CA SER A 362 -13.69 12.26 -8.89
C SER A 362 -14.24 11.97 -10.29
N LYS A 363 -15.56 11.86 -10.42
CA LYS A 363 -16.24 11.55 -11.68
C LYS A 363 -17.36 12.53 -11.90
N ALA A 364 -17.54 12.94 -13.15
CA ALA A 364 -18.66 13.77 -13.55
C ALA A 364 -19.35 13.18 -14.77
N VAL A 365 -20.67 13.27 -14.80
CA VAL A 365 -21.51 12.80 -15.90
C VAL A 365 -22.39 13.94 -16.37
N LEU A 366 -22.43 14.14 -17.68
CA LEU A 366 -23.39 15.01 -18.34
C LEU A 366 -24.60 14.19 -18.80
N LEU A 367 -25.75 14.42 -18.18
CA LEU A 367 -26.99 13.69 -18.43
C LEU A 367 -27.97 14.58 -19.18
N GLY A 368 -28.37 14.18 -20.38
CA GLY A 368 -29.32 14.92 -21.21
C GLY A 368 -30.73 14.95 -20.61
N GLU A 369 -31.59 15.83 -21.13
CA GLU A 369 -32.97 15.98 -20.67
C GLU A 369 -33.81 14.69 -20.79
N GLY A 370 -33.44 13.79 -21.72
CA GLY A 370 -34.06 12.48 -21.92
C GLY A 370 -33.59 11.40 -20.94
N GLY A 371 -32.57 11.68 -20.11
CA GLY A 371 -31.99 10.72 -19.18
C GLY A 371 -30.85 9.88 -19.76
N GLU A 372 -30.40 10.19 -20.98
CA GLU A 372 -29.23 9.57 -21.61
C GLU A 372 -27.92 10.21 -21.13
N ILE A 373 -26.87 9.41 -21.00
CA ILE A 373 -25.52 9.90 -20.69
C ILE A 373 -24.87 10.40 -21.98
N LEU A 374 -24.55 11.69 -22.03
CA LEU A 374 -23.95 12.33 -23.20
C LEU A 374 -22.42 12.27 -23.14
N PHE A 375 -21.86 12.66 -21.99
CA PHE A 375 -20.43 12.71 -21.75
C PHE A 375 -20.10 12.30 -20.32
N LYS A 376 -18.87 11.86 -20.12
CA LYS A 376 -18.29 11.52 -18.82
C LYS A 376 -16.93 12.16 -18.70
N ALA A 377 -16.55 12.53 -17.50
CA ALA A 377 -15.20 12.95 -17.13
C ALA A 377 -14.76 12.19 -15.89
N TYR A 378 -13.48 11.86 -15.82
CA TYR A 378 -12.90 11.08 -14.73
C TYR A 378 -11.50 11.61 -14.44
N SER A 379 -11.20 11.82 -13.16
CA SER A 379 -9.88 12.19 -12.70
C SER A 379 -9.52 11.44 -11.42
N LEU A 380 -8.24 11.09 -11.26
CA LEU A 380 -7.71 10.69 -9.96
C LEU A 380 -7.68 11.92 -9.05
N SER A 381 -8.14 11.78 -7.81
CA SER A 381 -8.20 12.93 -6.91
C SER A 381 -6.80 13.41 -6.57
N LYS A 382 -6.56 14.71 -6.73
CA LYS A 382 -5.30 15.37 -6.36
C LYS A 382 -5.33 15.90 -4.92
N GLY A 383 -6.32 15.48 -4.13
CA GLY A 383 -6.50 15.90 -2.74
C GLY A 383 -7.27 17.23 -2.58
N ASN A 384 -7.58 17.95 -3.65
CA ASN A 384 -8.37 19.17 -3.60
C ASN A 384 -9.70 19.01 -4.36
N PRO A 385 -10.84 18.81 -3.65
CA PRO A 385 -12.14 18.55 -4.29
C PRO A 385 -12.64 19.69 -5.19
N ILE A 386 -12.31 20.94 -4.85
CA ILE A 386 -12.72 22.11 -5.64
C ILE A 386 -11.94 22.12 -6.95
N GLN A 387 -10.63 21.92 -6.89
CA GLN A 387 -9.79 21.87 -8.09
C GLN A 387 -10.15 20.68 -8.99
N ASP A 388 -10.39 19.50 -8.40
CA ASP A 388 -10.85 18.31 -9.13
C ASP A 388 -12.18 18.60 -9.85
N ALA A 389 -13.14 19.26 -9.19
CA ALA A 389 -14.41 19.64 -9.80
C ALA A 389 -14.23 20.62 -10.96
N LYS A 390 -13.40 21.66 -10.80
CA LYS A 390 -13.09 22.63 -11.86
C LYS A 390 -12.56 21.95 -13.12
N GLU A 391 -11.61 21.03 -12.95
CA GLU A 391 -11.01 20.28 -14.05
C GLU A 391 -12.03 19.39 -14.77
N LEU A 392 -12.86 18.66 -14.02
CA LEU A 392 -13.90 17.81 -14.60
C LEU A 392 -14.98 18.61 -15.34
N LEU A 393 -15.39 19.75 -14.79
CA LEU A 393 -16.36 20.65 -15.41
C LEU A 393 -15.82 21.26 -16.70
N ALA A 394 -14.55 21.68 -16.70
CA ALA A 394 -13.87 22.16 -17.90
C ALA A 394 -13.77 21.06 -18.96
N GLU A 395 -13.43 19.83 -18.58
CA GLU A 395 -13.36 18.69 -19.51
C GLU A 395 -14.71 18.40 -20.18
N LEU A 396 -15.81 18.41 -19.42
CA LEU A 396 -17.16 18.23 -19.96
C LEU A 396 -17.54 19.35 -20.93
N ARG A 397 -17.23 20.62 -20.60
CA ARG A 397 -17.44 21.77 -21.48
C ARG A 397 -16.67 21.61 -22.78
N ASP A 398 -15.39 21.30 -22.69
CA ASP A 398 -14.48 21.21 -23.82
C ASP A 398 -14.87 20.06 -24.77
N LYS A 399 -15.40 18.94 -24.25
CA LYS A 399 -15.96 17.84 -25.04
C LYS A 399 -17.14 18.25 -25.92
N VAL A 400 -17.98 19.18 -25.47
CA VAL A 400 -19.11 19.72 -26.24
C VAL A 400 -18.62 20.79 -27.21
N GLN A 401 -17.79 21.73 -26.73
CA GLN A 401 -17.32 22.87 -27.53
C GLN A 401 -16.37 22.47 -28.65
N SER A 402 -15.54 21.44 -28.45
CA SER A 402 -14.64 20.92 -29.49
C SER A 402 -15.38 20.33 -30.69
N GLN A 403 -16.65 19.93 -30.51
CA GLN A 403 -17.55 19.50 -31.60
C GLN A 403 -18.34 20.68 -32.21
N GLY A 404 -18.15 21.90 -31.70
CA GLY A 404 -18.82 23.12 -32.15
C GLY A 404 -20.22 23.33 -31.56
N GLY A 405 -20.57 22.60 -30.49
CA GLY A 405 -21.82 22.78 -29.76
C GLY A 405 -21.74 23.87 -28.69
N VAL A 406 -22.90 24.21 -28.14
CA VAL A 406 -23.07 25.12 -26.99
C VAL A 406 -23.66 24.32 -25.84
N LEU A 407 -23.03 24.37 -24.66
CA LEU A 407 -23.49 23.64 -23.48
C LEU A 407 -24.35 24.52 -22.59
N GLU A 408 -25.59 24.10 -22.34
CA GLU A 408 -26.51 24.71 -21.38
C GLU A 408 -26.72 23.76 -20.20
N ILE A 409 -26.24 24.16 -19.02
CA ILE A 409 -26.40 23.39 -17.79
C ILE A 409 -27.71 23.77 -17.11
N LEU A 410 -28.60 22.78 -16.99
CA LEU A 410 -29.91 22.91 -16.35
C LEU A 410 -29.83 22.72 -14.83
N GLY A 411 -28.76 22.08 -14.34
CA GLY A 411 -28.52 21.91 -12.93
C GLY A 411 -27.29 21.07 -12.62
N PHE A 412 -26.90 21.08 -11.36
CA PHE A 412 -25.71 20.41 -10.84
C PHE A 412 -26.03 19.68 -9.54
N GLY A 413 -25.71 18.39 -9.46
CA GLY A 413 -25.79 17.63 -8.22
C GLY A 413 -24.46 17.00 -7.86
N ALA A 414 -24.24 16.85 -6.57
CA ALA A 414 -23.04 16.25 -6.00
C ALA A 414 -23.39 15.07 -5.10
N THR A 415 -22.44 14.13 -5.02
CA THR A 415 -22.44 12.99 -4.11
C THR A 415 -20.99 12.64 -3.72
N GLY A 416 -20.84 11.67 -2.82
CA GLY A 416 -19.54 11.24 -2.31
C GLY A 416 -18.98 12.19 -1.24
N TYR A 417 -17.69 12.04 -0.94
CA TYR A 417 -17.01 12.78 0.14
C TYR A 417 -16.93 14.28 -0.10
N ALA A 418 -16.96 14.72 -1.36
CA ALA A 418 -16.88 16.14 -1.71
C ALA A 418 -18.25 16.86 -1.69
N ALA A 419 -19.35 16.15 -1.49
CA ALA A 419 -20.69 16.69 -1.77
C ALA A 419 -21.00 17.96 -0.97
N ASP A 420 -20.69 17.97 0.33
CA ASP A 420 -20.95 19.13 1.20
C ASP A 420 -20.13 20.37 0.77
N VAL A 421 -18.85 20.18 0.45
CA VAL A 421 -17.98 21.27 -0.04
C VAL A 421 -18.49 21.82 -1.36
N LEU A 422 -18.94 20.95 -2.27
CA LEU A 422 -19.47 21.37 -3.57
C LEU A 422 -20.87 22.00 -3.45
N GLU A 423 -21.68 21.59 -2.50
CA GLU A 423 -22.95 22.24 -2.17
C GLU A 423 -22.71 23.69 -1.75
N GLU A 424 -21.78 23.93 -0.82
CA GLU A 424 -21.47 25.27 -0.34
C GLU A 424 -20.77 26.15 -1.39
N CYS A 425 -19.80 25.61 -2.13
CA CYS A 425 -18.99 26.39 -3.05
C CYS A 425 -19.68 26.65 -4.39
N LEU A 426 -20.53 25.72 -4.86
CA LEU A 426 -21.14 25.76 -6.20
C LEU A 426 -22.67 25.92 -6.16
N ASN A 427 -23.29 25.99 -4.99
CA ASN A 427 -24.75 25.99 -4.80
C ASN A 427 -25.42 24.81 -5.50
N ALA A 428 -24.94 23.59 -5.24
CA ALA A 428 -25.48 22.38 -5.85
C ALA A 428 -27.01 22.29 -5.65
N ASP A 429 -27.72 21.91 -6.70
CA ASP A 429 -29.17 21.69 -6.67
C ASP A 429 -29.56 20.49 -5.80
N VAL A 430 -28.64 19.52 -5.73
CA VAL A 430 -28.79 18.26 -5.02
C VAL A 430 -27.47 17.90 -4.37
N ASN A 431 -27.49 17.70 -3.05
CA ASN A 431 -26.50 16.93 -2.32
C ASN A 431 -27.15 15.60 -1.92
N ILE A 432 -26.84 14.53 -2.64
CA ILE A 432 -27.44 13.21 -2.43
C ILE A 432 -26.44 12.28 -1.74
N VAL A 433 -26.95 11.48 -0.80
CA VAL A 433 -26.13 10.43 -0.18
C VAL A 433 -25.71 9.41 -1.22
N GLU A 434 -24.42 9.07 -1.24
CA GLU A 434 -23.80 8.18 -2.21
C GLU A 434 -24.49 6.82 -2.35
N THR A 435 -24.90 6.19 -1.25
CA THR A 435 -25.63 4.92 -1.30
C THR A 435 -26.93 5.02 -2.08
N VAL A 436 -27.64 6.15 -1.97
CA VAL A 436 -28.88 6.40 -2.72
C VAL A 436 -28.56 6.66 -4.20
N ALA A 437 -27.52 7.45 -4.50
CA ALA A 437 -27.11 7.70 -5.88
C ALA A 437 -26.72 6.39 -6.62
N HIS A 438 -25.89 5.56 -6.00
CA HIS A 438 -25.51 4.25 -6.54
C HIS A 438 -26.70 3.31 -6.70
N MET A 439 -27.67 3.35 -5.78
CA MET A 439 -28.91 2.59 -5.87
C MET A 439 -29.80 3.06 -7.03
N MET A 440 -29.96 4.36 -7.22
CA MET A 440 -30.71 4.94 -8.33
C MET A 440 -30.11 4.54 -9.68
N SER A 441 -28.79 4.60 -9.82
CA SER A 441 -28.11 4.13 -11.04
C SER A 441 -28.35 2.64 -11.28
N ALA A 442 -28.12 1.79 -10.27
CA ALA A 442 -28.28 0.35 -10.43
C ALA A 442 -29.73 -0.06 -10.76
N THR A 443 -30.72 0.51 -10.08
CA THR A 443 -32.14 0.21 -10.34
C THR A 443 -32.60 0.73 -11.70
N HIS A 444 -32.04 1.83 -12.20
CA HIS A 444 -32.30 2.32 -13.55
C HIS A 444 -31.87 1.31 -14.63
N TYR A 445 -30.66 0.74 -14.50
CA TYR A 445 -30.12 -0.19 -15.52
C TYR A 445 -30.64 -1.62 -15.38
N PHE A 446 -30.92 -2.07 -14.17
CA PHE A 446 -31.22 -3.48 -13.90
C PHE A 446 -32.62 -3.74 -13.36
N GLY A 447 -33.42 -2.70 -13.05
CA GLY A 447 -34.76 -2.85 -12.50
C GLY A 447 -34.74 -3.40 -11.08
N ASP A 448 -35.52 -4.46 -10.84
CA ASP A 448 -35.57 -5.15 -9.55
C ASP A 448 -34.23 -5.87 -9.30
N VAL A 449 -33.49 -5.41 -8.28
CA VAL A 449 -32.16 -5.88 -7.87
C VAL A 449 -32.25 -6.24 -6.40
N ASP A 450 -31.64 -7.35 -5.99
CA ASP A 450 -31.63 -7.76 -4.58
C ASP A 450 -30.43 -7.20 -3.81
N VAL A 451 -29.26 -7.23 -4.45
CA VAL A 451 -28.00 -6.84 -3.82
C VAL A 451 -27.18 -5.97 -4.75
N ILE A 452 -26.69 -4.87 -4.22
CA ILE A 452 -25.77 -3.96 -4.91
C ILE A 452 -24.44 -3.97 -4.15
N CYS A 453 -23.35 -4.33 -4.82
CA CYS A 453 -22.01 -4.35 -4.25
C CYS A 453 -21.14 -3.29 -4.95
N ASP A 454 -20.99 -2.13 -4.32
CA ASP A 454 -20.10 -1.05 -4.74
C ASP A 454 -18.73 -1.21 -4.05
N ILE A 455 -17.68 -1.38 -4.84
CA ILE A 455 -16.30 -1.46 -4.33
C ILE A 455 -15.49 -0.29 -4.90
N GLY A 456 -15.33 0.74 -4.08
CA GLY A 456 -14.52 1.91 -4.38
C GLY A 456 -13.03 1.67 -4.14
N GLY A 457 -12.26 2.76 -4.19
CA GLY A 457 -10.84 2.74 -3.86
C GLY A 457 -10.59 2.47 -2.38
N GLN A 458 -11.29 3.16 -1.48
CA GLN A 458 -11.05 3.08 -0.03
C GLN A 458 -12.23 2.48 0.75
N ASP A 459 -13.39 2.30 0.13
CA ASP A 459 -14.58 1.79 0.80
C ASP A 459 -15.28 0.67 0.02
N ILE A 460 -16.09 -0.07 0.78
CA ILE A 460 -16.94 -1.15 0.30
C ILE A 460 -18.35 -0.86 0.79
N LYS A 461 -19.33 -0.87 -0.12
CA LYS A 461 -20.74 -0.67 0.19
C LYS A 461 -21.54 -1.81 -0.37
N VAL A 462 -22.24 -2.53 0.49
CA VAL A 462 -23.15 -3.60 0.08
C VAL A 462 -24.56 -3.21 0.51
N LEU A 463 -25.41 -2.91 -0.46
CA LEU A 463 -26.79 -2.50 -0.26
C LEU A 463 -27.70 -3.72 -0.47
N PHE A 464 -28.64 -3.91 0.45
CA PHE A 464 -29.68 -4.93 0.37
C PHE A 464 -31.00 -4.24 0.08
N MET A 465 -31.62 -4.66 -1.00
CA MET A 465 -32.79 -4.01 -1.58
C MET A 465 -34.07 -4.73 -1.17
N GLU A 466 -35.17 -3.99 -1.09
CA GLU A 466 -36.52 -4.53 -0.92
C GLU A 466 -37.52 -3.55 -1.56
N ASN A 467 -38.36 -4.05 -2.47
CA ASN A 467 -39.35 -3.24 -3.20
C ASN A 467 -38.74 -2.04 -3.97
N GLY A 468 -37.53 -2.20 -4.51
CA GLY A 468 -36.84 -1.15 -5.26
C GLY A 468 -36.10 -0.11 -4.41
N ASP A 469 -36.16 -0.20 -3.08
CA ASP A 469 -35.48 0.71 -2.15
C ASP A 469 -34.45 -0.01 -1.26
N ILE A 470 -33.54 0.75 -0.65
CA ILE A 470 -32.55 0.21 0.28
C ILE A 470 -33.25 -0.19 1.58
N LYS A 471 -33.32 -1.49 1.87
CA LYS A 471 -33.78 -2.02 3.16
C LYS A 471 -32.73 -1.81 4.24
N SER A 472 -31.49 -2.14 3.91
CA SER A 472 -30.34 -2.04 4.82
C SER A 472 -29.05 -2.07 4.01
N PHE A 473 -27.92 -1.72 4.63
CA PHE A 473 -26.63 -1.75 3.97
C PHE A 473 -25.50 -2.08 4.95
N LYS A 474 -24.34 -2.46 4.40
CA LYS A 474 -23.07 -2.62 5.10
C LYS A 474 -22.03 -1.73 4.46
N LEU A 475 -21.24 -1.06 5.30
CA LEU A 475 -20.15 -0.18 4.89
C LEU A 475 -18.86 -0.60 5.57
N SER A 476 -17.76 -0.53 4.85
CA SER A 476 -16.40 -0.56 5.39
C SER A 476 -15.64 0.63 4.84
N ASN A 477 -15.27 1.59 5.70
CA ASN A 477 -14.61 2.85 5.36
C ASN A 477 -13.22 3.01 6.01
N GLN A 478 -12.83 2.09 6.90
CA GLN A 478 -11.60 2.20 7.71
C GLN A 478 -10.58 1.11 7.41
N CYS A 479 -10.98 0.02 6.75
CA CYS A 479 -10.12 -1.11 6.48
C CYS A 479 -9.89 -1.26 4.98
N SER A 480 -8.63 -1.15 4.53
CA SER A 480 -8.24 -1.42 3.14
C SER A 480 -8.46 -2.87 2.71
N ALA A 481 -8.85 -3.75 3.64
CA ALA A 481 -9.16 -5.14 3.35
C ALA A 481 -10.40 -5.26 2.46
N GLY A 482 -10.20 -5.55 1.17
CA GLY A 482 -11.30 -5.86 0.25
C GLY A 482 -11.73 -4.74 -0.69
N ASN A 483 -10.94 -3.66 -0.84
CA ASN A 483 -11.23 -2.56 -1.77
C ASN A 483 -10.13 -2.37 -2.83
N GLY A 484 -10.34 -1.43 -3.75
CA GLY A 484 -9.42 -1.18 -4.86
C GLY A 484 -8.01 -0.76 -4.42
N MET A 485 -7.86 -0.07 -3.28
CA MET A 485 -6.56 0.36 -2.77
C MET A 485 -5.66 -0.84 -2.42
N LEU A 486 -6.23 -1.94 -1.92
CA LEU A 486 -5.46 -3.16 -1.71
C LEU A 486 -4.86 -3.69 -3.02
N LEU A 487 -5.68 -3.75 -4.08
CA LEU A 487 -5.24 -4.25 -5.38
C LEU A 487 -4.20 -3.31 -6.00
N GLN A 488 -4.43 -2.00 -5.93
CA GLN A 488 -3.49 -0.96 -6.39
C GLN A 488 -2.16 -1.06 -5.66
N ALA A 489 -2.18 -1.01 -4.31
CA ALA A 489 -0.96 -1.03 -3.50
C ALA A 489 -0.14 -2.29 -3.71
N MET A 490 -0.80 -3.41 -4.02
CA MET A 490 -0.12 -4.67 -4.35
C MET A 490 0.48 -4.63 -5.75
N ALA A 491 -0.24 -4.15 -6.75
CA ALA A 491 0.29 -3.99 -8.12
C ALA A 491 1.49 -3.04 -8.18
N ASP A 492 1.43 -1.90 -7.46
CA ASP A 492 2.49 -0.90 -7.40
C ASP A 492 3.80 -1.51 -6.87
N GLN A 493 3.74 -2.43 -5.92
CA GLN A 493 4.93 -3.11 -5.38
C GLN A 493 5.63 -3.99 -6.42
N PHE A 494 4.89 -4.48 -7.42
CA PHE A 494 5.44 -5.23 -8.55
C PHE A 494 5.73 -4.33 -9.77
N ASN A 495 5.58 -3.01 -9.62
CA ASN A 495 5.67 -2.04 -10.70
C ASN A 495 4.73 -2.37 -11.87
N ILE A 496 3.51 -2.82 -11.54
CA ILE A 496 2.45 -3.13 -12.49
C ILE A 496 1.38 -2.03 -12.37
N PRO A 497 1.05 -1.31 -13.45
CA PRO A 497 -0.10 -0.40 -13.44
C PRO A 497 -1.38 -1.16 -13.05
N VAL A 498 -2.22 -0.60 -12.19
CA VAL A 498 -3.48 -1.28 -11.76
C VAL A 498 -4.38 -1.67 -12.94
N THR A 499 -4.31 -0.94 -14.05
CA THR A 499 -5.01 -1.22 -15.30
C THR A 499 -4.55 -2.52 -15.96
N GLU A 500 -3.33 -2.97 -15.67
CA GLU A 500 -2.74 -4.23 -16.14
C GLU A 500 -2.92 -5.37 -15.13
N TYR A 501 -3.41 -5.10 -13.92
CA TYR A 501 -3.58 -6.10 -12.86
C TYR A 501 -4.29 -7.34 -13.37
N ALA A 502 -5.46 -7.17 -14.00
CA ALA A 502 -6.29 -8.29 -14.44
C ALA A 502 -5.54 -9.16 -15.45
N THR A 503 -4.94 -8.53 -16.46
CA THR A 503 -4.17 -9.22 -17.50
C THR A 503 -3.04 -10.04 -16.89
N THR A 504 -2.26 -9.46 -15.97
CA THR A 504 -1.17 -10.20 -15.30
C THR A 504 -1.71 -11.30 -14.40
N ALA A 505 -2.76 -11.06 -13.62
CA ALA A 505 -3.32 -12.07 -12.72
C ALA A 505 -3.88 -13.30 -13.47
N PHE A 506 -4.38 -13.12 -14.70
CA PHE A 506 -4.85 -14.23 -15.54
C PHE A 506 -3.73 -15.07 -16.17
N GLU A 507 -2.46 -14.64 -16.11
CA GLU A 507 -1.30 -15.44 -16.53
C GLU A 507 -0.93 -16.52 -15.49
N ALA A 508 -1.45 -16.40 -14.26
CA ALA A 508 -1.15 -17.31 -13.17
C ALA A 508 -1.65 -18.73 -13.47
N SER A 509 -0.76 -19.72 -13.31
CA SER A 509 -1.11 -21.15 -13.41
C SER A 509 -1.60 -21.74 -12.09
N LEU A 510 -1.34 -21.05 -10.99
CA LEU A 510 -1.71 -21.37 -9.61
C LEU A 510 -1.82 -20.07 -8.80
N ALA A 511 -2.40 -20.12 -7.62
CA ALA A 511 -2.48 -18.96 -6.74
C ALA A 511 -2.22 -19.36 -5.28
N PRO A 512 -1.52 -18.55 -4.47
CA PRO A 512 -1.37 -18.81 -3.05
C PRO A 512 -2.69 -18.63 -2.30
N LYS A 513 -2.90 -19.44 -1.25
CA LYS A 513 -4.05 -19.33 -0.37
C LYS A 513 -3.80 -18.30 0.73
N PHE A 514 -3.98 -17.03 0.39
CA PHE A 514 -4.00 -15.96 1.38
C PHE A 514 -5.07 -16.18 2.46
N SER A 515 -4.76 -15.71 3.67
CA SER A 515 -5.78 -15.44 4.68
C SER A 515 -6.75 -14.35 4.20
N TYR A 516 -7.82 -14.10 4.94
CA TYR A 516 -8.72 -12.97 4.71
C TYR A 516 -8.86 -12.18 6.01
N GLY A 517 -9.29 -10.93 5.90
CA GLY A 517 -9.28 -9.96 6.99
C GLY A 517 -8.26 -8.86 6.73
N CYS A 518 -7.52 -8.45 7.77
CA CYS A 518 -6.70 -7.24 7.76
C CYS A 518 -5.68 -7.19 6.61
N ALA A 519 -5.64 -6.06 5.89
CA ALA A 519 -4.68 -5.81 4.81
C ALA A 519 -3.21 -5.94 5.25
N VAL A 520 -2.90 -5.68 6.52
CA VAL A 520 -1.54 -5.87 7.08
C VAL A 520 -1.16 -7.36 7.12
N PHE A 521 -2.11 -8.23 7.46
CA PHE A 521 -1.87 -9.67 7.44
C PHE A 521 -1.79 -10.20 6.00
N LEU A 522 -2.55 -9.63 5.07
CA LEU A 522 -2.39 -9.93 3.64
C LEU A 522 -1.01 -9.50 3.12
N ASP A 523 -0.50 -8.35 3.54
CA ASP A 523 0.87 -7.88 3.21
C ASP A 523 1.93 -8.83 3.79
N THR A 524 1.69 -9.35 5.00
CA THR A 524 2.56 -10.35 5.65
C THR A 524 2.53 -11.69 4.91
N ASP A 525 1.35 -12.17 4.55
CA ASP A 525 1.15 -13.38 3.75
C ASP A 525 1.85 -13.24 2.40
N ARG A 526 1.74 -12.08 1.73
CA ARG A 526 2.49 -11.79 0.48
C ARG A 526 3.98 -11.99 0.69
N VAL A 527 4.56 -11.40 1.74
CA VAL A 527 6.00 -11.56 2.04
C VAL A 527 6.34 -13.03 2.26
N ASN A 528 5.50 -13.80 2.93
CA ASN A 528 5.73 -15.23 3.12
C ASN A 528 5.64 -16.01 1.81
N PHE A 529 4.62 -15.78 0.99
CA PHE A 529 4.48 -16.40 -0.32
C PHE A 529 5.61 -16.02 -1.29
N GLN A 530 6.13 -14.79 -1.20
CA GLN A 530 7.33 -14.40 -1.94
C GLN A 530 8.54 -15.24 -1.53
N LYS A 531 8.74 -15.49 -0.24
CA LYS A 531 9.80 -16.39 0.26
C LYS A 531 9.62 -17.83 -0.20
N GLU A 532 8.37 -18.27 -0.32
CA GLU A 532 8.04 -19.60 -0.84
C GLU A 532 8.26 -19.71 -2.35
N GLY A 533 8.36 -18.57 -3.06
CA GLY A 533 8.71 -18.49 -4.48
C GLY A 533 7.53 -18.21 -5.40
N PHE A 534 6.36 -17.80 -4.87
CA PHE A 534 5.23 -17.41 -5.72
C PHE A 534 5.59 -16.22 -6.61
N ALA A 535 5.25 -16.33 -7.90
CA ALA A 535 5.44 -15.28 -8.87
C ALA A 535 4.43 -14.13 -8.68
N LYS A 536 4.70 -12.98 -9.30
CA LYS A 536 3.87 -11.79 -9.16
C LYS A 536 2.44 -12.02 -9.65
N GLU A 537 2.26 -12.67 -10.80
CA GLU A 537 0.96 -13.03 -11.37
C GLU A 537 0.15 -13.93 -10.42
N GLU A 538 0.81 -14.89 -9.77
CA GLU A 538 0.20 -15.80 -8.81
C GLU A 538 -0.23 -15.05 -7.54
N LEU A 539 0.61 -14.14 -7.03
CA LEU A 539 0.29 -13.28 -5.89
C LEU A 539 -0.91 -12.36 -6.19
N LEU A 540 -0.95 -11.75 -7.38
CA LEU A 540 -2.07 -10.93 -7.83
C LEU A 540 -3.36 -11.76 -7.97
N ALA A 541 -3.29 -12.99 -8.49
CA ALA A 541 -4.42 -13.90 -8.56
C ALA A 541 -4.94 -14.29 -7.17
N GLY A 542 -4.04 -14.64 -6.25
CA GLY A 542 -4.40 -14.99 -4.86
C GLY A 542 -5.09 -13.84 -4.12
N LEU A 543 -4.59 -12.61 -4.30
CA LEU A 543 -5.21 -11.41 -3.72
C LEU A 543 -6.59 -11.10 -4.31
N ALA A 544 -6.77 -11.28 -5.62
CA ALA A 544 -8.09 -11.14 -6.25
C ALA A 544 -9.10 -12.15 -5.65
N GLN A 545 -8.67 -13.39 -5.39
CA GLN A 545 -9.49 -14.42 -4.74
C GLN A 545 -9.83 -14.13 -3.27
N VAL A 546 -9.06 -13.26 -2.58
CA VAL A 546 -9.35 -12.83 -1.20
C VAL A 546 -10.38 -11.71 -1.17
N LEU A 547 -10.39 -10.83 -2.17
CA LEU A 547 -11.32 -9.71 -2.27
C LEU A 547 -12.77 -10.11 -1.91
N PRO A 548 -13.39 -11.13 -2.53
CA PRO A 548 -14.75 -11.55 -2.18
C PRO A 548 -14.88 -12.09 -0.75
N LYS A 549 -13.86 -12.73 -0.19
CA LYS A 549 -13.89 -13.20 1.20
C LYS A 549 -13.97 -12.01 2.16
N ASN A 550 -13.22 -10.96 1.91
CA ASN A 550 -13.29 -9.73 2.70
C ASN A 550 -14.66 -9.04 2.56
N VAL A 551 -15.18 -8.93 1.34
CA VAL A 551 -16.51 -8.32 1.13
C VAL A 551 -17.60 -9.14 1.84
N TRP A 552 -17.72 -10.42 1.53
CA TRP A 552 -18.89 -11.20 1.92
C TRP A 552 -18.78 -11.82 3.33
N GLN A 553 -17.60 -12.26 3.75
CA GLN A 553 -17.41 -12.88 5.07
C GLN A 553 -17.13 -11.85 6.16
N TYR A 554 -16.28 -10.85 5.86
CA TYR A 554 -15.84 -9.89 6.87
C TYR A 554 -16.75 -8.66 6.95
N VAL A 555 -17.04 -7.99 5.83
CA VAL A 555 -17.88 -6.77 5.82
C VAL A 555 -19.38 -7.10 5.93
N VAL A 556 -19.87 -8.02 5.09
CA VAL A 556 -21.29 -8.40 5.11
C VAL A 556 -21.61 -9.28 6.31
N GLY A 557 -20.79 -10.30 6.58
CA GLY A 557 -20.89 -11.14 7.77
C GLY A 557 -22.17 -11.99 7.84
N VAL A 558 -22.82 -12.24 6.70
CA VAL A 558 -24.05 -13.05 6.63
C VAL A 558 -23.70 -14.51 6.33
N PRO A 559 -24.04 -15.47 7.20
CA PRO A 559 -23.63 -16.87 7.03
C PRO A 559 -24.18 -17.53 5.75
N ARG A 560 -25.37 -17.13 5.29
CA ARG A 560 -26.04 -17.69 4.12
C ARG A 560 -26.31 -16.62 3.07
N MET A 561 -25.39 -16.43 2.13
CA MET A 561 -25.52 -15.43 1.06
C MET A 561 -26.80 -15.58 0.23
N ALA A 562 -27.30 -16.80 0.04
CA ALA A 562 -28.56 -17.04 -0.68
C ALA A 562 -29.78 -16.37 -0.02
N SER A 563 -29.69 -15.95 1.25
CA SER A 563 -30.75 -15.18 1.91
C SER A 563 -30.78 -13.70 1.52
N LEU A 564 -29.72 -13.21 0.86
CA LEU A 564 -29.61 -11.83 0.40
C LEU A 564 -30.34 -11.59 -0.92
N GLY A 565 -30.68 -12.66 -1.64
CA GLY A 565 -31.35 -12.62 -2.94
C GLY A 565 -30.58 -13.39 -4.01
N ARG A 566 -30.99 -13.20 -5.26
CA ARG A 566 -30.45 -13.88 -6.44
C ARG A 566 -29.82 -12.91 -7.43
N LYS A 567 -30.25 -11.65 -7.47
CA LYS A 567 -29.76 -10.67 -8.45
C LYS A 567 -28.76 -9.70 -7.82
N PHE A 568 -27.50 -9.89 -8.17
CA PHE A 568 -26.35 -9.13 -7.67
C PHE A 568 -25.85 -8.16 -8.74
N VAL A 569 -25.72 -6.88 -8.41
CA VAL A 569 -25.09 -5.88 -9.27
C VAL A 569 -23.75 -5.46 -8.66
N LEU A 570 -22.67 -5.69 -9.39
CA LEU A 570 -21.32 -5.25 -9.06
C LEU A 570 -21.07 -3.86 -9.68
N GLN A 571 -20.63 -2.92 -8.86
CA GLN A 571 -20.25 -1.58 -9.30
C GLN A 571 -19.06 -1.03 -8.49
N GLY A 572 -18.66 0.20 -8.78
CA GLY A 572 -17.45 0.83 -8.26
C GLY A 572 -16.25 0.68 -9.20
N GLY A 573 -15.24 1.54 -9.02
CA GLY A 573 -14.04 1.56 -9.87
C GLY A 573 -13.23 0.26 -9.84
N THR A 574 -13.35 -0.53 -8.76
CA THR A 574 -12.65 -1.83 -8.67
C THR A 574 -13.12 -2.82 -9.75
N GLN A 575 -14.34 -2.69 -10.27
CA GLN A 575 -14.89 -3.62 -11.26
C GLN A 575 -14.32 -3.45 -12.67
N TYR A 576 -13.52 -2.41 -12.93
CA TYR A 576 -12.69 -2.38 -14.14
C TYR A 576 -11.60 -3.48 -14.13
N ASN A 577 -11.23 -3.98 -12.95
CA ASN A 577 -10.31 -5.09 -12.81
C ASN A 577 -11.07 -6.42 -12.97
N LEU A 578 -10.99 -7.03 -14.15
CA LEU A 578 -11.69 -8.29 -14.44
C LEU A 578 -11.24 -9.47 -13.58
N ALA A 579 -10.04 -9.46 -12.99
CA ALA A 579 -9.65 -10.49 -12.02
C ALA A 579 -10.45 -10.37 -10.71
N ALA A 580 -10.72 -9.14 -10.25
CA ALA A 580 -11.61 -8.88 -9.12
C ALA A 580 -13.05 -9.32 -9.42
N VAL A 581 -13.55 -9.02 -10.62
CA VAL A 581 -14.87 -9.45 -11.09
C VAL A 581 -14.96 -10.97 -11.14
N LYS A 582 -13.95 -11.67 -11.72
CA LYS A 582 -13.93 -13.13 -11.79
C LYS A 582 -14.04 -13.75 -10.42
N ALA A 583 -13.20 -13.30 -9.48
CA ALA A 583 -13.22 -13.78 -8.11
C ALA A 583 -14.58 -13.55 -7.42
N GLN A 584 -15.19 -12.37 -7.60
CA GLN A 584 -16.52 -12.06 -7.08
C GLN A 584 -17.60 -12.98 -7.68
N VAL A 585 -17.62 -13.12 -9.01
CA VAL A 585 -18.59 -13.95 -9.73
C VAL A 585 -18.49 -15.41 -9.27
N ASP A 586 -17.29 -15.98 -9.24
CA ASP A 586 -17.06 -17.35 -8.80
C ASP A 586 -17.52 -17.55 -7.35
N TYR A 587 -17.13 -16.63 -6.46
CA TYR A 587 -17.46 -16.70 -5.06
C TYR A 587 -18.97 -16.62 -4.79
N ILE A 588 -19.68 -15.75 -5.53
CA ILE A 588 -21.15 -15.62 -5.45
C ILE A 588 -21.80 -16.90 -6.00
N LYS A 589 -21.40 -17.37 -7.19
CA LYS A 589 -21.99 -18.57 -7.81
C LYS A 589 -21.74 -19.85 -7.01
N GLU A 590 -20.61 -19.98 -6.33
CA GLU A 590 -20.33 -21.08 -5.41
C GLU A 590 -21.35 -21.12 -4.24
N ARG A 591 -21.79 -19.95 -3.77
CA ARG A 591 -22.66 -19.81 -2.57
C ARG A 591 -24.13 -19.60 -2.90
N VAL A 592 -24.42 -19.15 -4.11
CA VAL A 592 -25.75 -18.90 -4.66
C VAL A 592 -25.76 -19.45 -6.09
N PRO A 593 -25.92 -20.77 -6.29
CA PRO A 593 -25.80 -21.39 -7.62
C PRO A 593 -26.76 -20.82 -8.68
N ASP A 594 -27.96 -20.41 -8.27
CA ASP A 594 -28.96 -19.77 -9.13
C ASP A 594 -28.84 -18.22 -9.14
N GLY A 595 -27.71 -17.69 -8.67
CA GLY A 595 -27.46 -16.25 -8.58
C GLY A 595 -27.08 -15.65 -9.93
N GLU A 596 -27.77 -14.58 -10.31
CA GLU A 596 -27.47 -13.74 -11.46
C GLU A 596 -26.54 -12.61 -11.01
N VAL A 597 -25.36 -12.51 -11.63
CA VAL A 597 -24.38 -11.47 -11.34
C VAL A 597 -24.23 -10.57 -12.55
N PHE A 598 -24.44 -9.28 -12.35
CA PHE A 598 -24.31 -8.24 -13.37
C PHE A 598 -23.18 -7.29 -12.99
N VAL A 599 -22.47 -6.77 -13.99
CA VAL A 599 -21.52 -5.66 -13.81
C VAL A 599 -22.15 -4.41 -14.41
N HIS A 600 -22.20 -3.32 -13.64
CA HIS A 600 -22.76 -2.07 -14.11
C HIS A 600 -21.96 -1.56 -15.34
N PRO A 601 -22.60 -1.19 -16.46
CA PRO A 601 -21.89 -0.78 -17.69
C PRO A 601 -21.07 0.50 -17.51
N HIS A 602 -21.33 1.23 -16.44
CA HIS A 602 -20.66 2.46 -16.04
C HIS A 602 -20.25 2.37 -14.56
N CYS A 603 -19.63 1.26 -14.17
CA CYS A 603 -19.39 0.91 -12.77
C CYS A 603 -18.62 1.98 -12.00
N GLY A 604 -17.68 2.69 -12.63
CA GLY A 604 -16.92 3.78 -12.00
C GLY A 604 -17.68 5.09 -11.81
N GLU A 605 -18.75 5.32 -12.58
CA GLU A 605 -19.50 6.58 -12.59
C GLU A 605 -20.91 6.45 -12.00
N ALA A 606 -21.30 5.30 -11.48
CA ALA A 606 -22.66 5.04 -11.05
C ALA A 606 -23.17 6.02 -9.97
N GLY A 607 -22.31 6.47 -9.05
CA GLY A 607 -22.65 7.54 -8.11
C GLY A 607 -22.97 8.86 -8.82
N ALA A 608 -22.11 9.29 -9.75
CA ALA A 608 -22.31 10.50 -10.54
C ALA A 608 -23.59 10.41 -11.41
N ILE A 609 -23.89 9.24 -11.97
CA ILE A 609 -25.13 8.99 -12.72
C ILE A 609 -26.36 9.17 -11.82
N GLY A 610 -26.36 8.57 -10.63
CA GLY A 610 -27.45 8.73 -9.66
C GLY A 610 -27.66 10.20 -9.25
N ALA A 611 -26.57 10.92 -8.99
CA ALA A 611 -26.63 12.36 -8.68
C ALA A 611 -27.22 13.18 -9.84
N ALA A 612 -26.82 12.87 -11.09
CA ALA A 612 -27.38 13.53 -12.27
C ALA A 612 -28.88 13.23 -12.44
N MET A 613 -29.30 11.99 -12.23
CA MET A 613 -30.71 11.60 -12.32
C MET A 613 -31.57 12.34 -11.29
N GLU A 614 -31.10 12.42 -10.05
CA GLU A 614 -31.82 13.16 -9.00
C GLU A 614 -31.86 14.67 -9.29
N THR A 615 -30.76 15.23 -9.78
CA THR A 615 -30.69 16.63 -10.21
C THR A 615 -31.71 16.93 -11.29
N LEU A 616 -31.80 16.09 -12.33
CA LEU A 616 -32.78 16.24 -13.40
C LEU A 616 -34.20 16.22 -12.85
N ARG A 617 -34.50 15.32 -11.90
CA ARG A 617 -35.81 15.21 -11.25
C ARG A 617 -36.15 16.46 -10.44
N VAL A 618 -35.22 16.95 -9.62
CA VAL A 618 -35.40 18.11 -8.74
C VAL A 618 -35.56 19.39 -9.56
N VAL A 619 -34.68 19.62 -10.53
CA VAL A 619 -34.75 20.81 -11.40
C VAL A 619 -36.02 20.82 -12.23
N LYS A 620 -36.43 19.68 -12.84
CA LYS A 620 -37.71 19.61 -13.57
C LYS A 620 -38.90 19.93 -12.68
N ARG A 621 -38.88 19.50 -11.41
CA ARG A 621 -39.96 19.78 -10.45
C ARG A 621 -39.95 21.23 -9.96
N ARG A 622 -38.77 21.80 -9.69
CA ARG A 622 -38.60 23.17 -9.18
C ARG A 622 -38.72 24.23 -10.28
N GLY A 623 -38.42 23.86 -11.52
CA GLY A 623 -38.42 24.73 -12.70
C GLY A 623 -37.22 25.66 -12.82
N THR A 624 -36.27 25.62 -11.87
CA THR A 624 -35.08 26.49 -11.81
C THR A 624 -33.90 25.76 -11.17
N SER A 625 -32.66 26.20 -11.47
CA SER A 625 -31.41 25.77 -10.82
C SER A 625 -30.92 26.83 -9.81
N THR A 626 -30.20 26.39 -8.79
CA THR A 626 -29.45 27.22 -7.82
C THR A 626 -27.96 27.21 -8.11
N PHE A 627 -27.49 26.34 -9.02
CA PHE A 627 -26.10 26.22 -9.42
C PHE A 627 -25.55 27.58 -9.87
N VAL A 628 -24.34 27.91 -9.42
CA VAL A 628 -23.69 29.19 -9.73
C VAL A 628 -23.44 29.41 -11.23
N GLY A 629 -23.52 28.34 -12.03
CA GLY A 629 -23.27 28.35 -13.47
C GLY A 629 -21.91 27.76 -13.81
N LEU A 630 -21.80 27.20 -15.02
CA LEU A 630 -20.63 26.42 -15.44
C LEU A 630 -19.34 27.26 -15.47
N ASP A 631 -19.37 28.45 -16.07
CA ASP A 631 -18.19 29.31 -16.16
C ASP A 631 -17.77 29.82 -14.79
N ALA A 632 -18.72 30.25 -13.95
CA ALA A 632 -18.43 30.68 -12.58
C ALA A 632 -17.83 29.55 -11.73
N ALA A 633 -18.29 28.31 -11.91
CA ALA A 633 -17.72 27.14 -11.24
C ALA A 633 -16.28 26.85 -11.71
N ILE A 634 -16.01 26.93 -13.02
CA ILE A 634 -14.67 26.70 -13.61
C ILE A 634 -13.69 27.82 -13.21
N ASP A 635 -14.15 29.06 -13.13
CA ASP A 635 -13.33 30.23 -12.82
C ASP A 635 -13.25 30.53 -11.30
N LEU A 636 -13.80 29.65 -10.46
CA LEU A 636 -13.82 29.82 -9.01
C LEU A 636 -12.40 29.97 -8.43
N GLU A 637 -12.15 31.09 -7.75
CA GLU A 637 -10.93 31.32 -6.98
C GLU A 637 -11.17 31.04 -5.49
N TYR A 638 -10.23 30.37 -4.84
CA TYR A 638 -10.30 30.06 -3.41
C TYR A 638 -8.94 30.27 -2.75
N THR A 639 -8.94 30.51 -1.44
CA THR A 639 -7.73 30.55 -0.62
C THR A 639 -7.96 29.67 0.59
N THR A 640 -7.13 28.64 0.76
CA THR A 640 -7.14 27.79 1.94
C THR A 640 -6.28 28.45 3.02
N ARG A 641 -6.82 28.54 4.24
CA ARG A 641 -6.08 28.98 5.43
C ARG A 641 -6.23 27.93 6.52
N ASN A 642 -5.12 27.64 7.18
CA ASN A 642 -5.07 26.79 8.36
C ASN A 642 -4.13 27.48 9.35
N ASP A 643 -4.69 28.43 10.09
CA ASP A 643 -4.03 29.21 11.12
C ASP A 643 -4.92 29.29 12.37
N GLU A 644 -4.45 29.88 13.47
CA GLU A 644 -5.24 29.97 14.72
C GLU A 644 -6.62 30.65 14.56
N SER A 645 -6.89 31.32 13.43
CA SER A 645 -8.16 31.98 13.13
C SER A 645 -9.16 31.15 12.32
N THR A 646 -8.78 29.95 11.87
CA THR A 646 -9.58 29.00 11.07
C THR A 646 -9.50 27.61 11.64
#